data_AF-A0A1X7SWI3-F1
#
_entry.id   AF-A0A1X7SWI3-F1
#
_cell.length_a   1.000
_cell.length_b   1.000
_cell.length_c   1.000
_cell.angle_alpha   90.00
_cell.angle_beta   90.00
_cell.angle_gamma   90.00
#
_symmetry.space_group_name_H-M   'P 1'
#
loop_
_entity.id
_entity.type
_entity.pdbx_description
1 polymer ?
#
loop_
_entity_poly.entity_id
_entity_poly.type
_entity_poly.pdbx_seq_one_letter_code
_entity_poly.pdbx_strand_id
1 'polypeptide(L)'
;MKNPNFNQTFILQTDASGVGVGAILSQGEENLDEGPVTYFSKKLLPREQAYSTVEKECLAIILAIKHFSAYLIGRSFIIQTDHRALQWLHKFKEKNARLTRWSLILQPYNFTIQHQKGVANANADALSRLERKSTSCQRGREEICELVVSFVLIKNKVWLTDNKKPDLAAVKQIFDSSDDHYLTIGAGLKVKTADLIEMPGTASTKLHLVFQRWFDADRDVNWDTLIKLCDDNPDKLGKAKSNLLEHIGKAGLAESNGTAQANAKKQKIDPKEPIDSAATGEDKSKSEDQKSDPPPDVSKYCPKLEDIERKIEMKTIEELTEGEKEFISKVRYILVTATTIEYCAVMGSIDPPGGDGKYIRVITTDETGNFILGKYGSCNVAITRTGQGPDETEDILVSVQNDVKADFVIAIGICYGAKESKTEELSDKTNLGDIIVAKSIIDTAHQRIEGKNTIVLATEYHCGKNLLKKFKHDEVFKIEGKAVKVHHQGSLASEFTLFRSKEAKEEKLKYIQKALGGEMEAKGIHKAAESVGFEWIVIKAIVDWGTEEKDKKWQPFGAVSCARFVLQRLKDQQGNQDQTQHDDQNDYIRLHDEEGTRDSLKQLNDNFSLVMMDVEEAFDNEIQDNPKLLKKITTWLRYREDLKYHADTIATLNNVSTIGDVLTAIRPLFDCTDCALLVNMCQQFIPNAKEEVSKLESHHERAKEFCQSTT
;
A
#
# COMPACT_ATOMS: atom_id res chain seq x y z
N MET A 1 0.17 -4.64 -35.55
CA MET A 1 -0.20 -5.42 -34.35
C MET A 1 -1.10 -6.58 -34.76
N LYS A 2 -1.00 -7.72 -34.08
CA LYS A 2 -1.73 -8.96 -34.36
C LYS A 2 -2.99 -9.04 -33.49
N ASN A 3 -4.10 -9.56 -34.04
CA ASN A 3 -5.30 -9.79 -33.22
C ASN A 3 -5.00 -10.83 -32.12
N PRO A 4 -5.45 -10.59 -30.88
CA PRO A 4 -5.18 -11.48 -29.76
C PRO A 4 -5.87 -12.83 -29.96
N ASN A 5 -5.10 -13.92 -29.90
CA ASN A 5 -5.61 -15.28 -29.87
C ASN A 5 -5.57 -15.81 -28.44
N PHE A 6 -6.70 -15.80 -27.74
CA PHE A 6 -6.77 -16.20 -26.32
C PHE A 6 -6.46 -17.67 -26.04
N ASN A 7 -6.28 -18.49 -27.06
CA ASN A 7 -5.85 -19.89 -26.94
C ASN A 7 -4.31 -20.05 -27.00
N GLN A 8 -3.57 -18.97 -27.21
CA GLN A 8 -2.10 -18.96 -27.22
C GLN A 8 -1.54 -18.22 -26.00
N THR A 9 -0.40 -18.68 -25.49
CA THR A 9 0.30 -18.07 -24.37
C THR A 9 0.72 -16.63 -24.72
N PHE A 10 0.44 -15.70 -23.82
CA PHE A 10 0.93 -14.33 -23.93
C PHE A 10 2.36 -14.22 -23.41
N ILE A 11 3.16 -13.39 -24.07
CA ILE A 11 4.51 -13.02 -23.64
C ILE A 11 4.49 -11.52 -23.35
N LEU A 12 4.89 -11.15 -22.14
CA LEU A 12 4.95 -9.78 -21.67
C LEU A 12 6.42 -9.37 -21.48
N GLN A 13 6.92 -8.56 -22.38
CA GLN A 13 8.28 -8.00 -22.31
C GLN A 13 8.23 -6.65 -21.59
N THR A 14 9.13 -6.40 -20.64
CA THR A 14 9.11 -5.18 -19.81
C THR A 14 10.51 -4.65 -19.57
N ASP A 15 10.67 -3.32 -19.54
CA ASP A 15 11.94 -2.64 -19.31
C ASP A 15 11.75 -1.35 -18.51
N ALA A 16 12.75 -0.95 -17.72
CA ALA A 16 12.77 0.34 -17.05
C ALA A 16 14.07 1.14 -17.29
N SER A 17 13.91 2.44 -17.51
CA SER A 17 15.01 3.39 -17.59
C SER A 17 14.99 4.36 -16.39
N GLY A 18 15.97 5.26 -16.35
CA GLY A 18 15.98 6.35 -15.38
C GLY A 18 14.81 7.34 -15.54
N VAL A 19 14.12 7.35 -16.69
CA VAL A 19 13.10 8.36 -17.04
C VAL A 19 11.72 7.77 -17.31
N GLY A 20 11.60 6.48 -17.62
CA GLY A 20 10.36 5.86 -18.05
C GLY A 20 10.40 4.33 -18.00
N VAL A 21 9.25 3.70 -18.21
CA VAL A 21 9.10 2.25 -18.34
C VAL A 21 8.44 1.94 -19.68
N GLY A 22 8.78 0.77 -20.24
CA GLY A 22 8.24 0.27 -21.50
C GLY A 22 7.81 -1.19 -21.37
N ALA A 23 6.77 -1.58 -22.09
CA ALA A 23 6.32 -2.97 -22.14
C ALA A 23 5.61 -3.32 -23.45
N ILE A 24 5.63 -4.62 -23.77
CA ILE A 24 5.07 -5.16 -25.01
C ILE A 24 4.37 -6.47 -24.69
N LEU A 25 3.13 -6.59 -25.16
CA LEU A 25 2.37 -7.82 -25.10
C LEU A 25 2.40 -8.49 -26.48
N SER A 26 2.87 -9.73 -26.56
CA SER A 26 3.02 -10.48 -27.82
C SER A 26 2.52 -11.93 -27.68
N GLN A 27 2.31 -12.61 -28.81
CA GLN A 27 1.90 -14.02 -28.88
C GLN A 27 2.58 -14.77 -30.04
N GLY A 28 3.30 -15.84 -29.73
CA GLY A 28 4.08 -16.64 -30.70
C GLY A 28 5.12 -17.54 -30.03
N GLU A 29 6.03 -18.14 -30.81
CA GLU A 29 7.19 -18.88 -30.28
C GLU A 29 8.25 -17.92 -29.69
N GLU A 30 8.94 -18.36 -28.63
CA GLU A 30 9.99 -17.59 -27.97
C GLU A 30 11.09 -17.16 -28.96
N ASN A 31 11.30 -15.85 -29.08
CA ASN A 31 12.33 -15.21 -29.91
C ASN A 31 12.14 -15.27 -31.44
N LEU A 32 10.90 -15.37 -31.92
CA LEU A 32 10.56 -15.12 -33.33
C LEU A 32 9.64 -13.90 -33.45
N ASP A 33 10.00 -12.99 -34.35
CA ASP A 33 9.52 -11.61 -34.55
C ASP A 33 8.02 -11.41 -34.90
N GLU A 34 7.09 -12.32 -34.56
CA GLU A 34 5.76 -12.33 -35.20
C GLU A 34 4.55 -12.36 -34.25
N GLY A 35 4.30 -11.22 -33.58
CA GLY A 35 2.93 -10.84 -33.23
C GLY A 35 2.75 -9.95 -32.02
N PRO A 36 3.32 -8.72 -31.97
CA PRO A 36 2.95 -7.75 -30.94
C PRO A 36 1.44 -7.49 -31.03
N VAL A 37 0.74 -7.78 -29.93
CA VAL A 37 -0.69 -7.54 -29.75
C VAL A 37 -0.90 -6.08 -29.39
N THR A 38 -0.10 -5.55 -28.45
CA THR A 38 -0.16 -4.15 -28.02
C THR A 38 1.11 -3.72 -27.27
N TYR A 39 1.32 -2.41 -27.12
CA TYR A 39 2.49 -1.77 -26.50
C TYR A 39 2.06 -0.86 -25.35
N PHE A 40 2.94 -0.64 -24.39
CA PHE A 40 2.74 0.23 -23.24
C PHE A 40 4.03 1.01 -22.94
N SER A 41 3.92 2.29 -22.61
CA SER A 41 5.01 3.06 -22.04
C SER A 41 4.48 4.11 -21.07
N LYS A 42 5.26 4.42 -20.02
CA LYS A 42 4.89 5.42 -19.03
C LYS A 42 6.13 6.16 -18.53
N LYS A 43 6.04 7.48 -18.39
CA LYS A 43 7.11 8.29 -17.78
C LYS A 43 7.11 8.09 -16.25
N LEU A 44 8.30 7.96 -15.67
CA LEU A 44 8.46 7.86 -14.21
C LEU A 44 8.29 9.25 -13.56
N LEU A 45 7.53 9.29 -12.45
CA LEU A 45 7.43 10.47 -11.59
C LEU A 45 8.78 10.80 -10.94
N PRO A 46 9.05 12.04 -10.51
CA PRO A 46 10.32 12.40 -9.87
C PRO A 46 10.70 11.49 -8.70
N ARG A 47 9.72 11.06 -7.89
CA ARG A 47 9.92 10.10 -6.79
C ARG A 47 10.25 8.68 -7.27
N GLU A 48 9.72 8.24 -8.41
CA GLU A 48 9.97 6.92 -9.00
C GLU A 48 11.30 6.89 -9.76
N GLN A 49 11.74 8.03 -10.30
CA GLN A 49 13.08 8.20 -10.84
C GLN A 49 14.16 8.03 -9.77
N ALA A 50 13.84 8.29 -8.49
CA ALA A 50 14.73 8.05 -7.37
C ALA A 50 14.78 6.57 -6.91
N TYR A 51 13.97 5.68 -7.49
CA TYR A 51 13.98 4.26 -7.13
C TYR A 51 15.27 3.57 -7.59
N SER A 52 15.65 2.51 -6.86
CA SER A 52 16.75 1.65 -7.28
C SER A 52 16.43 0.95 -8.61
N THR A 53 17.44 0.51 -9.34
CA THR A 53 17.25 -0.18 -10.63
C THR A 53 16.33 -1.40 -10.49
N VAL A 54 16.50 -2.21 -9.45
CA VAL A 54 15.64 -3.37 -9.16
C VAL A 54 14.18 -2.95 -8.95
N GLU A 55 13.96 -1.83 -8.27
CA GLU A 55 12.61 -1.32 -8.02
C GLU A 55 11.98 -0.74 -9.27
N LYS A 56 12.74 -0.09 -10.14
CA LYS A 56 12.24 0.40 -11.44
C LYS A 56 11.83 -0.73 -12.36
N GLU A 57 12.65 -1.77 -12.46
CA GLU A 57 12.35 -2.96 -13.25
C GLU A 57 11.11 -3.70 -12.74
N CYS A 58 10.98 -3.82 -11.42
CA CYS A 58 9.78 -4.41 -10.83
C CYS A 58 8.53 -3.51 -11.04
N LEU A 59 8.68 -2.19 -10.97
CA LEU A 59 7.62 -1.24 -11.28
C LEU A 59 7.16 -1.35 -12.74
N ALA A 60 8.08 -1.54 -13.69
CA ALA A 60 7.74 -1.77 -15.10
C ALA A 60 6.85 -3.00 -15.29
N ILE A 61 7.18 -4.12 -14.62
CA ILE A 61 6.36 -5.34 -14.62
C ILE A 61 4.95 -5.07 -14.07
N ILE A 62 4.86 -4.39 -12.92
CA ILE A 62 3.58 -4.11 -12.25
C ILE A 62 2.68 -3.23 -13.12
N LEU A 63 3.23 -2.15 -13.67
CA LEU A 63 2.48 -1.23 -14.51
C LEU A 63 2.02 -1.91 -15.80
N ALA A 64 2.88 -2.71 -16.42
CA ALA A 64 2.54 -3.45 -17.62
C ALA A 64 1.44 -4.49 -17.37
N ILE A 65 1.49 -5.23 -16.27
CA ILE A 65 0.45 -6.21 -15.91
C ILE A 65 -0.88 -5.54 -15.60
N LYS A 66 -0.87 -4.41 -14.87
CA LYS A 66 -2.09 -3.62 -14.63
C LYS A 66 -2.71 -3.15 -15.94
N HIS A 67 -1.89 -2.62 -16.84
CA HIS A 67 -2.34 -2.12 -18.14
C HIS A 67 -2.89 -3.24 -19.05
N PHE A 68 -2.21 -4.38 -19.11
CA PHE A 68 -2.63 -5.54 -19.93
C PHE A 68 -3.52 -6.55 -19.18
N SER A 69 -4.09 -6.16 -18.03
CA SER A 69 -4.85 -7.07 -17.16
C SER A 69 -5.99 -7.80 -17.87
N ALA A 70 -6.69 -7.14 -18.80
CA ALA A 70 -7.74 -7.74 -19.61
C ALA A 70 -7.27 -8.94 -20.46
N TYR A 71 -5.99 -8.97 -20.86
CA TYR A 71 -5.39 -10.09 -21.60
C TYR A 71 -4.86 -11.18 -20.65
N LEU A 72 -4.26 -10.76 -19.53
CA LEU A 72 -3.43 -11.62 -18.69
C LEU A 72 -4.17 -12.28 -17.53
N ILE A 73 -5.26 -11.69 -17.03
CA ILE A 73 -5.96 -12.20 -15.86
C ILE A 73 -6.60 -13.57 -16.13
N GLY A 74 -6.43 -14.51 -15.19
CA GLY A 74 -6.94 -15.87 -15.31
C GLY A 74 -6.23 -16.75 -16.34
N ARG A 75 -5.11 -16.30 -16.92
CA ARG A 75 -4.31 -17.04 -17.91
C ARG A 75 -2.87 -17.21 -17.46
N SER A 76 -2.23 -18.26 -17.97
CA SER A 76 -0.78 -18.43 -17.86
C SER A 76 -0.07 -17.60 -18.92
N PHE A 77 0.93 -16.81 -18.53
CA PHE A 77 1.74 -16.02 -19.46
C PHE A 77 3.20 -15.97 -19.04
N ILE A 78 4.06 -15.49 -19.93
CA ILE A 78 5.50 -15.41 -19.69
C ILE A 78 5.86 -13.95 -19.51
N ILE A 79 6.61 -13.61 -18.47
CA ILE A 79 7.21 -12.28 -18.33
C ILE A 79 8.67 -12.37 -18.75
N GLN A 80 9.08 -11.46 -19.63
CA GLN A 80 10.46 -11.33 -20.07
C GLN A 80 11.00 -9.97 -19.62
N THR A 81 12.09 -10.00 -18.85
CA THR A 81 12.78 -8.82 -18.33
C THR A 81 14.28 -9.05 -18.41
N ASP A 82 15.04 -7.97 -18.58
CA ASP A 82 16.50 -7.99 -18.62
C ASP A 82 17.17 -8.05 -17.25
N HIS A 83 16.37 -7.98 -16.19
CA HIS A 83 16.86 -7.94 -14.83
C HIS A 83 16.76 -9.31 -14.13
N ARG A 84 17.87 -10.08 -14.14
CA ARG A 84 17.97 -11.44 -13.53
C ARG A 84 17.49 -11.52 -12.08
N ALA A 85 17.66 -10.47 -11.28
CA ALA A 85 17.24 -10.47 -9.88
C ALA A 85 15.73 -10.68 -9.70
N LEU A 86 14.92 -10.42 -10.73
CA LEU A 86 13.47 -10.60 -10.69
C LEU A 86 13.04 -12.04 -10.96
N GLN A 87 13.92 -12.95 -11.40
CA GLN A 87 13.58 -14.39 -11.50
C GLN A 87 13.18 -15.00 -10.15
N TRP A 88 13.56 -14.34 -9.05
CA TRP A 88 13.27 -14.76 -7.69
C TRP A 88 12.02 -14.09 -7.10
N LEU A 89 11.24 -13.32 -7.87
CA LEU A 89 10.09 -12.54 -7.38
C LEU A 89 9.03 -13.40 -6.68
N HIS A 90 8.87 -14.67 -7.08
CA HIS A 90 7.97 -15.63 -6.42
C HIS A 90 8.56 -16.31 -5.17
N LYS A 91 9.88 -16.27 -5.00
CA LYS A 91 10.61 -17.03 -3.97
C LYS A 91 11.18 -16.15 -2.86
N PHE A 92 11.07 -14.82 -2.97
CA PHE A 92 11.77 -13.89 -2.11
C PHE A 92 11.01 -13.53 -0.81
N LYS A 93 11.70 -13.65 0.32
CA LYS A 93 11.38 -13.05 1.63
C LYS A 93 12.34 -11.87 1.84
N GLU A 94 12.02 -10.68 1.32
CA GLU A 94 12.87 -9.48 1.44
C GLU A 94 12.40 -8.52 2.53
N LYS A 95 13.31 -7.67 3.02
CA LYS A 95 13.04 -6.63 4.01
C LYS A 95 12.51 -5.34 3.37
N ASN A 96 12.43 -5.27 2.03
CA ASN A 96 11.89 -4.12 1.31
C ASN A 96 10.35 -4.22 1.21
N ALA A 97 9.65 -3.32 1.92
CA ALA A 97 8.20 -3.25 1.97
C ALA A 97 7.54 -3.04 0.59
N ARG A 98 8.22 -2.32 -0.33
CA ARG A 98 7.72 -2.03 -1.68
C ARG A 98 7.73 -3.26 -2.59
N LEU A 99 8.82 -4.03 -2.57
CA LEU A 99 8.90 -5.28 -3.34
C LEU A 99 7.91 -6.34 -2.80
N THR A 100 7.72 -6.36 -1.47
CA THR A 100 6.68 -7.18 -0.84
C THR A 100 5.28 -6.78 -1.36
N ARG A 101 5.03 -5.48 -1.54
CA ARG A 101 3.80 -4.97 -2.15
C ARG A 101 3.55 -5.40 -3.56
N TRP A 102 4.55 -5.29 -4.38
CA TRP A 102 4.44 -5.69 -5.76
C TRP A 102 4.25 -7.21 -5.89
N SER A 103 4.84 -8.01 -5.00
CA SER A 103 4.58 -9.46 -4.98
C SER A 103 3.10 -9.84 -4.73
N LEU A 104 2.37 -9.06 -3.91
CA LEU A 104 0.93 -9.30 -3.65
C LEU A 104 0.06 -8.90 -4.84
N ILE A 105 0.38 -7.78 -5.50
CA ILE A 105 -0.32 -7.33 -6.72
C ILE A 105 -0.20 -8.37 -7.83
N LEU A 106 0.91 -9.12 -7.86
CA LEU A 106 1.19 -10.16 -8.84
C LEU A 106 0.54 -11.51 -8.51
N GLN A 107 0.04 -11.70 -7.29
CA GLN A 107 -0.52 -12.98 -6.82
C GLN A 107 -1.73 -13.50 -7.64
N PRO A 108 -2.65 -12.65 -8.15
CA PRO A 108 -3.77 -13.12 -8.97
C PRO A 108 -3.36 -13.61 -10.37
N TYR A 109 -2.12 -13.36 -10.78
CA TYR A 109 -1.61 -13.64 -12.12
C TYR A 109 -0.77 -14.91 -12.11
N ASN A 110 -0.97 -15.76 -13.12
CA ASN A 110 -0.17 -16.96 -13.30
C ASN A 110 0.91 -16.70 -14.35
N PHE A 111 2.15 -16.52 -13.94
CA PHE A 111 3.22 -16.24 -14.88
C PHE A 111 4.54 -16.90 -14.52
N THR A 112 5.42 -17.01 -15.51
CA THR A 112 6.81 -17.41 -15.34
C THR A 112 7.72 -16.29 -15.77
N ILE A 113 8.66 -15.90 -14.92
CA ILE A 113 9.68 -14.90 -15.27
C ILE A 113 10.83 -15.59 -15.98
N GLN A 114 11.06 -15.17 -17.22
CA GLN A 114 12.20 -15.54 -18.02
C GLN A 114 13.13 -14.35 -18.11
N HIS A 115 14.40 -14.57 -17.78
CA HIS A 115 15.41 -13.55 -18.02
C HIS A 115 15.67 -13.51 -19.53
N GLN A 116 15.44 -12.36 -20.13
CA GLN A 116 15.75 -12.09 -21.51
C GLN A 116 16.78 -10.98 -21.52
N LYS A 117 18.00 -11.24 -22.01
CA LYS A 117 19.07 -10.22 -22.04
C LYS A 117 18.55 -8.90 -22.62
N GLY A 118 19.00 -7.75 -22.11
CA GLY A 118 18.52 -6.42 -22.55
C GLY A 118 18.56 -6.20 -24.07
N VAL A 119 19.52 -6.83 -24.77
CA VAL A 119 19.60 -6.83 -26.24
C VAL A 119 18.40 -7.50 -26.93
N ALA A 120 17.79 -8.51 -26.30
CA ALA A 120 16.57 -9.18 -26.74
C ALA A 120 15.28 -8.54 -26.18
N ASN A 121 15.41 -7.59 -25.24
CA ASN A 121 14.33 -6.73 -24.74
C ASN A 121 14.31 -5.35 -25.43
N ALA A 122 15.02 -5.19 -26.55
CA ALA A 122 15.31 -3.91 -27.20
C ALA A 122 14.05 -3.09 -27.54
N ASN A 123 12.94 -3.76 -27.82
CA ASN A 123 11.68 -3.08 -28.12
C ASN A 123 11.08 -2.42 -26.85
N ALA A 124 11.11 -3.09 -25.69
CA ALA A 124 10.68 -2.50 -24.43
C ALA A 124 11.67 -1.45 -23.91
N ASP A 125 12.98 -1.66 -24.12
CA ASP A 125 14.05 -0.71 -23.80
C ASP A 125 13.94 0.60 -24.62
N ALA A 126 13.60 0.50 -25.91
CA ALA A 126 13.31 1.68 -26.71
C ALA A 126 12.13 2.48 -26.15
N LEU A 127 11.06 1.79 -25.74
CA LEU A 127 9.87 2.43 -25.14
C LEU A 127 10.15 3.08 -23.79
N SER A 128 11.06 2.52 -22.99
CA SER A 128 11.42 3.04 -21.68
C SER A 128 12.32 4.29 -21.77
N ARG A 129 12.99 4.53 -22.91
CA ARG A 129 14.01 5.59 -23.12
C ARG A 129 13.60 6.73 -24.06
N LEU A 130 12.34 6.81 -24.50
CA LEU A 130 11.87 7.87 -25.40
C LEU A 130 11.88 9.27 -24.74
N GLU A 131 12.87 10.10 -25.07
CA GLU A 131 12.88 11.53 -24.75
C GLU A 131 12.09 12.33 -25.80
N ARG A 132 10.95 12.94 -25.43
CA ARG A 132 10.39 14.03 -26.25
C ARG A 132 11.30 15.24 -26.12
N LYS A 133 12.08 15.54 -27.16
CA LYS A 133 12.62 16.90 -27.33
C LYS A 133 11.42 17.85 -27.40
N SER A 134 11.39 18.82 -26.50
CA SER A 134 10.38 19.86 -26.46
C SER A 134 10.49 20.72 -27.73
N THR A 135 9.71 20.40 -28.75
CA THR A 135 9.34 21.35 -29.78
C THR A 135 7.89 21.72 -29.56
N SER A 136 7.67 22.99 -29.26
CA SER A 136 6.37 23.64 -29.20
C SER A 136 5.55 23.39 -30.46
N CYS A 137 4.39 22.72 -30.35
CA CYS A 137 3.28 22.92 -31.27
C CYS A 137 1.94 22.45 -30.67
N GLN A 138 0.88 23.16 -31.04
CA GLN A 138 -0.48 23.12 -30.49
C GLN A 138 -1.31 21.92 -31.01
N ARG A 139 -2.32 21.56 -30.20
CA ARG A 139 -3.58 20.81 -30.47
C ARG A 139 -3.67 19.89 -31.71
N GLY A 140 -4.08 18.64 -31.43
CA GLY A 140 -5.12 17.95 -32.19
C GLY A 140 -4.78 16.55 -32.72
N ARG A 141 -5.42 15.53 -32.12
CA ARG A 141 -5.73 14.16 -32.58
C ARG A 141 -4.61 13.23 -33.12
N GLU A 142 -4.86 11.95 -32.86
CA GLU A 142 -4.07 10.74 -33.18
C GLU A 142 -3.62 10.65 -34.63
N GLU A 143 -2.35 10.29 -34.85
CA GLU A 143 -1.94 9.44 -35.97
C GLU A 143 -0.67 8.64 -35.61
N ILE A 144 -0.68 7.38 -36.03
CA ILE A 144 0.22 6.27 -35.70
C ILE A 144 1.63 6.51 -36.27
N CYS A 145 2.70 6.29 -35.51
CA CYS A 145 4.08 6.38 -36.01
C CYS A 145 4.58 5.06 -36.61
N GLU A 146 4.64 5.01 -37.95
CA GLU A 146 5.32 4.06 -38.84
C GLU A 146 6.86 3.96 -38.68
N LEU A 147 7.46 4.50 -37.62
CA LEU A 147 8.93 4.51 -37.46
C LEU A 147 9.51 3.23 -36.84
N VAL A 148 8.67 2.28 -36.41
CA VAL A 148 9.09 1.08 -35.67
C VAL A 148 9.63 -0.04 -36.57
N VAL A 149 9.32 -0.05 -37.87
CA VAL A 149 9.64 -1.18 -38.76
C VAL A 149 11.10 -1.17 -39.25
N SER A 150 11.73 0.00 -39.40
CA SER A 150 13.06 0.09 -40.05
C SER A 150 14.25 -0.16 -39.12
N PHE A 151 14.07 -0.15 -37.80
CA PHE A 151 15.19 -0.31 -36.84
C PHE A 151 15.39 -1.76 -36.36
N VAL A 152 14.37 -2.62 -36.54
CA VAL A 152 14.32 -4.00 -36.03
C VAL A 152 15.27 -4.96 -36.78
N LEU A 153 15.72 -4.64 -38.00
CA LEU A 153 16.45 -5.61 -38.83
C LEU A 153 17.97 -5.71 -38.59
N ILE A 154 18.61 -4.84 -37.80
CA ILE A 154 20.09 -4.73 -37.83
C ILE A 154 20.84 -5.37 -36.65
N LYS A 155 20.20 -5.73 -35.52
CA LYS A 155 20.95 -6.15 -34.32
C LYS A 155 20.66 -7.55 -33.76
N ASN A 156 20.08 -8.43 -34.57
CA ASN A 156 20.08 -9.87 -34.30
C ASN A 156 21.46 -10.49 -34.58
N LYS A 157 22.37 -10.50 -33.59
CA LYS A 157 23.48 -11.48 -33.47
C LYS A 157 24.25 -11.35 -32.15
N VAL A 158 24.50 -12.50 -31.50
CA VAL A 158 25.56 -12.85 -30.51
C VAL A 158 25.11 -13.19 -29.06
N TRP A 159 25.68 -14.30 -28.56
CA TRP A 159 25.26 -15.21 -27.47
C TRP A 159 25.74 -14.86 -26.04
N LEU A 160 25.31 -15.64 -25.04
CA LEU A 160 25.68 -15.68 -23.59
C LEU A 160 27.18 -15.89 -23.35
N THR A 161 27.70 -15.52 -22.16
CA THR A 161 28.56 -16.38 -21.30
C THR A 161 28.91 -15.75 -19.93
N ASP A 162 29.22 -16.62 -18.97
CA ASP A 162 29.45 -16.36 -17.54
C ASP A 162 30.84 -15.77 -17.20
N ASN A 163 30.92 -15.08 -16.07
CA ASN A 163 32.06 -14.30 -15.55
C ASN A 163 33.32 -15.13 -15.18
N LYS A 164 34.03 -15.71 -16.16
CA LYS A 164 35.42 -16.20 -15.98
C LYS A 164 36.34 -15.47 -16.96
N LYS A 165 37.40 -14.81 -16.47
CA LYS A 165 38.40 -14.15 -17.34
C LYS A 165 39.09 -15.21 -18.23
N PRO A 166 39.41 -14.89 -19.50
CA PRO A 166 40.10 -15.81 -20.40
C PRO A 166 41.50 -16.13 -19.88
N ASP A 167 41.98 -17.36 -20.10
CA ASP A 167 43.37 -17.72 -19.85
C ASP A 167 44.21 -17.58 -21.14
N LEU A 168 45.48 -17.24 -20.99
CA LEU A 168 46.36 -16.94 -22.13
C LEU A 168 46.58 -18.17 -23.04
N ALA A 169 46.56 -19.38 -22.51
CA ALA A 169 46.76 -20.60 -23.30
C ALA A 169 45.53 -20.88 -24.18
N ALA A 170 44.32 -20.72 -23.62
CA ALA A 170 43.08 -20.83 -24.37
C ALA A 170 42.99 -19.76 -25.48
N VAL A 171 43.34 -18.50 -25.18
CA VAL A 171 43.30 -17.43 -26.19
C VAL A 171 44.29 -17.69 -27.33
N LYS A 172 45.51 -18.13 -27.01
CA LYS A 172 46.49 -18.52 -28.05
C LYS A 172 45.92 -19.63 -28.93
N GLN A 173 45.41 -20.70 -28.34
CA GLN A 173 44.84 -21.83 -29.07
C GLN A 173 43.65 -21.43 -29.97
N ILE A 174 42.77 -20.56 -29.49
CA ILE A 174 41.59 -20.12 -30.24
C ILE A 174 41.99 -19.31 -31.49
N PHE A 175 43.02 -18.46 -31.36
CA PHE A 175 43.44 -17.52 -32.39
C PHE A 175 44.64 -18.01 -33.23
N ASP A 176 45.18 -19.21 -32.97
CA ASP A 176 46.32 -19.77 -33.69
C ASP A 176 46.09 -19.82 -35.22
N SER A 177 44.85 -20.01 -35.67
CA SER A 177 44.51 -20.00 -37.11
C SER A 177 44.45 -18.60 -37.74
N SER A 178 44.74 -17.54 -36.98
CA SER A 178 44.68 -16.14 -37.40
C SER A 178 45.99 -15.41 -37.07
N ASP A 179 47.08 -16.15 -36.97
CA ASP A 179 48.40 -15.66 -36.61
C ASP A 179 48.98 -14.64 -37.59
N ASP A 180 48.73 -14.80 -38.89
CA ASP A 180 49.10 -13.82 -39.92
C ASP A 180 48.41 -12.45 -39.74
N HIS A 181 47.42 -12.34 -38.86
CA HIS A 181 46.71 -11.09 -38.55
C HIS A 181 47.13 -10.45 -37.22
N TYR A 182 48.27 -10.83 -36.65
CA TYR A 182 48.76 -10.32 -35.36
C TYR A 182 48.84 -8.79 -35.26
N LEU A 183 49.11 -8.07 -36.35
CA LEU A 183 49.09 -6.60 -36.37
C LEU A 183 47.67 -6.02 -36.20
N THR A 184 46.69 -6.63 -36.86
CA THR A 184 45.27 -6.22 -36.77
C THR A 184 44.72 -6.56 -35.38
N ILE A 185 45.05 -7.74 -34.86
CA ILE A 185 44.69 -8.18 -33.51
C ILE A 185 45.31 -7.25 -32.46
N GLY A 186 46.61 -6.94 -32.58
CA GLY A 186 47.27 -6.05 -31.63
C GLY A 186 46.73 -4.62 -31.65
N ALA A 187 46.38 -4.08 -32.82
CA ALA A 187 45.74 -2.78 -32.93
C ALA A 187 44.36 -2.75 -32.24
N GLY A 188 43.52 -3.77 -32.47
CA GLY A 188 42.20 -3.86 -31.84
C GLY A 188 42.28 -4.07 -30.32
N LEU A 189 43.29 -4.79 -29.84
CA LEU A 189 43.58 -4.94 -28.40
C LEU A 189 44.39 -3.77 -27.80
N LYS A 190 44.70 -2.75 -28.61
CA LYS A 190 45.47 -1.57 -28.21
C LYS A 190 46.85 -1.89 -27.61
N VAL A 191 47.50 -2.91 -28.16
CA VAL A 191 48.86 -3.33 -27.83
C VAL A 191 49.84 -2.82 -28.89
N LYS A 192 51.01 -2.33 -28.46
CA LYS A 192 52.05 -1.87 -29.39
C LYS A 192 52.61 -3.06 -30.17
N THR A 193 52.54 -2.97 -31.50
CA THR A 193 52.99 -4.03 -32.42
C THR A 193 53.98 -3.57 -33.49
N ALA A 194 54.28 -2.27 -33.56
CA ALA A 194 55.18 -1.72 -34.58
C ALA A 194 56.59 -2.35 -34.56
N ASP A 195 57.09 -2.70 -33.37
CA ASP A 195 58.37 -3.37 -33.17
C ASP A 195 58.37 -4.84 -33.63
N LEU A 196 57.19 -5.47 -33.77
CA LEU A 196 57.06 -6.86 -34.17
C LEU A 196 57.25 -7.07 -35.68
N ILE A 197 57.17 -6.01 -36.48
CA ILE A 197 57.28 -6.06 -37.95
C ILE A 197 58.68 -6.54 -38.35
N GLU A 198 59.71 -5.99 -37.73
CA GLU A 198 61.12 -6.26 -38.03
C GLU A 198 61.73 -7.41 -37.20
N MET A 199 60.99 -7.94 -36.22
CA MET A 199 61.46 -9.06 -35.39
C MET A 199 61.55 -10.38 -36.18
N PRO A 200 62.66 -11.13 -36.06
CA PRO A 200 62.76 -12.47 -36.64
C PRO A 200 61.86 -13.46 -35.89
N GLY A 201 61.06 -14.23 -36.61
CA GLY A 201 60.14 -15.23 -36.04
C GLY A 201 58.89 -15.44 -36.88
N THR A 202 58.15 -16.52 -36.59
CA THR A 202 56.91 -16.86 -37.31
C THR A 202 55.74 -15.95 -36.89
N ALA A 203 54.71 -15.86 -37.72
CA ALA A 203 53.51 -15.08 -37.42
C ALA A 203 52.84 -15.54 -36.11
N SER A 204 52.78 -16.86 -35.86
CA SER A 204 52.33 -17.43 -34.58
C SER A 204 53.12 -16.94 -33.38
N THR A 205 54.46 -16.93 -33.47
CA THR A 205 55.32 -16.40 -32.40
C THR A 205 55.02 -14.93 -32.10
N LYS A 206 54.78 -14.12 -33.15
CA LYS A 206 54.45 -12.70 -33.01
C LYS A 206 53.05 -12.51 -32.42
N LEU A 207 52.06 -13.29 -32.85
CA LEU A 207 50.69 -13.28 -32.30
C LEU A 207 50.68 -13.64 -30.81
N HIS A 208 51.44 -14.67 -30.42
CA HIS A 208 51.54 -15.07 -29.01
C HIS A 208 52.12 -13.96 -28.16
N LEU A 209 53.09 -13.20 -28.67
CA LEU A 209 53.68 -12.06 -27.97
C LEU A 209 52.69 -10.89 -27.87
N VAL A 210 51.82 -10.68 -28.87
CA VAL A 210 50.71 -9.71 -28.79
C VAL A 210 49.76 -10.04 -27.66
N PHE A 211 49.32 -11.31 -27.56
CA PHE A 211 48.45 -11.71 -26.45
C PHE A 211 49.17 -11.68 -25.11
N GLN A 212 50.45 -12.06 -25.05
CA GLN A 212 51.25 -11.94 -23.84
C GLN A 212 51.27 -10.49 -23.34
N ARG A 213 51.58 -9.53 -24.23
CA ARG A 213 51.58 -8.09 -23.93
C ARG A 213 50.20 -7.56 -23.53
N TRP A 214 49.12 -8.11 -24.11
CA TRP A 214 47.76 -7.74 -23.74
C TRP A 214 47.41 -8.21 -22.33
N PHE A 215 47.77 -9.45 -21.99
CA PHE A 215 47.58 -10.02 -20.65
C PHE A 215 48.47 -9.34 -19.60
N ASP A 216 49.73 -9.07 -19.92
CA ASP A 216 50.67 -8.37 -19.02
C ASP A 216 50.23 -6.92 -18.76
N ALA A 217 49.49 -6.30 -19.70
CA ALA A 217 48.90 -4.98 -19.51
C ALA A 217 47.60 -4.99 -18.67
N ASP A 218 46.98 -6.17 -18.44
CA ASP A 218 45.70 -6.40 -17.74
C ASP A 218 44.57 -5.41 -18.08
N ARG A 219 44.53 -4.93 -19.33
CA ARG A 219 43.50 -3.99 -19.82
C ARG A 219 42.40 -4.74 -20.55
N ASP A 220 41.21 -4.75 -19.95
CA ASP A 220 39.98 -5.31 -20.50
C ASP A 220 40.10 -6.79 -20.91
N VAL A 221 40.88 -7.58 -20.16
CA VAL A 221 41.10 -9.02 -20.38
C VAL A 221 39.84 -9.80 -20.01
N ASN A 222 38.91 -9.88 -20.96
CA ASN A 222 37.64 -10.60 -20.88
C ASN A 222 37.22 -11.14 -22.27
N TRP A 223 36.25 -12.05 -22.29
CA TRP A 223 35.79 -12.68 -23.53
C TRP A 223 35.06 -11.71 -24.46
N ASP A 224 34.36 -10.72 -23.93
CA ASP A 224 33.63 -9.72 -24.73
C ASP A 224 34.57 -8.85 -25.57
N THR A 225 35.75 -8.51 -25.04
CA THR A 225 36.78 -7.78 -25.79
C THR A 225 37.27 -8.58 -26.99
N LEU A 226 37.44 -9.91 -26.85
CA LEU A 226 37.85 -10.80 -27.93
C LEU A 226 36.73 -11.02 -28.96
N ILE A 227 35.48 -11.14 -28.50
CA ILE A 227 34.31 -11.23 -29.37
C ILE A 227 34.18 -9.95 -30.21
N LYS A 228 34.30 -8.79 -29.56
CA LYS A 228 34.26 -7.49 -30.24
C LYS A 228 35.40 -7.35 -31.26
N LEU A 229 36.62 -7.77 -30.91
CA LEU A 229 37.75 -7.75 -31.84
C LEU A 229 37.45 -8.54 -33.13
N CYS A 230 36.84 -9.73 -32.97
CA CYS A 230 36.41 -10.56 -34.09
C CYS A 230 35.26 -9.92 -34.89
N ASP A 231 34.33 -9.26 -34.23
CA ASP A 231 33.18 -8.58 -34.85
C ASP A 231 33.59 -7.35 -35.66
N ASP A 232 34.59 -6.62 -35.17
CA ASP A 232 35.16 -5.45 -35.85
C ASP A 232 36.03 -5.88 -37.05
N ASN A 233 36.45 -7.14 -37.13
CA ASN A 233 37.32 -7.67 -38.20
C ASN A 233 36.83 -9.02 -38.76
N PRO A 234 35.59 -9.12 -39.26
CA PRO A 234 34.94 -10.39 -39.57
C PRO A 234 35.61 -11.14 -40.72
N ASP A 235 36.10 -10.41 -41.73
CA ASP A 235 36.75 -11.01 -42.91
C ASP A 235 38.09 -11.67 -42.57
N LYS A 236 38.77 -11.19 -41.53
CA LYS A 236 40.10 -11.67 -41.10
C LYS A 236 40.03 -12.65 -39.94
N LEU A 237 39.06 -12.46 -39.03
CA LEU A 237 38.98 -13.20 -37.76
C LEU A 237 37.73 -14.08 -37.65
N GLY A 238 36.96 -14.26 -38.72
CA GLY A 238 35.73 -15.07 -38.71
C GLY A 238 35.94 -16.50 -38.23
N LYS A 239 37.06 -17.15 -38.57
CA LYS A 239 37.38 -18.50 -38.09
C LYS A 239 37.74 -18.52 -36.60
N ALA A 240 38.54 -17.56 -36.14
CA ALA A 240 38.84 -17.39 -34.72
C ALA A 240 37.57 -17.12 -33.90
N LYS A 241 36.62 -16.35 -34.44
CA LYS A 241 35.31 -16.11 -33.83
C LYS A 241 34.52 -17.40 -33.62
N SER A 242 34.52 -18.28 -34.62
CA SER A 242 33.85 -19.58 -34.53
C SER A 242 34.47 -20.44 -33.42
N ASN A 243 35.80 -20.53 -33.38
CA ASN A 243 36.54 -21.28 -32.35
C ASN A 243 36.31 -20.70 -30.94
N LEU A 244 36.26 -19.37 -30.84
CA LEU A 244 36.03 -18.64 -29.60
C LEU A 244 34.65 -19.00 -29.02
N LEU A 245 33.60 -18.91 -29.83
CA LEU A 245 32.24 -19.23 -29.41
C LEU A 245 32.08 -20.70 -29.01
N GLU A 246 32.75 -21.62 -29.70
CA GLU A 246 32.74 -23.04 -29.34
C GLU A 246 33.45 -23.31 -28.00
N HIS A 247 34.59 -22.65 -27.77
CA HIS A 247 35.36 -22.81 -26.53
C HIS A 247 34.57 -22.36 -25.30
N ILE A 248 33.94 -21.18 -25.36
CA ILE A 248 33.18 -20.66 -24.22
C ILE A 248 31.90 -21.49 -23.97
N GLY A 249 31.33 -22.11 -25.01
CA GLY A 249 30.22 -23.06 -24.89
C GLY A 249 30.56 -24.36 -24.15
N LYS A 250 31.81 -24.85 -24.26
CA LYS A 250 32.25 -26.10 -23.57
C LYS A 250 32.53 -25.88 -22.08
N ALA A 251 32.94 -24.70 -21.66
CA ALA A 251 33.24 -24.40 -20.26
C ALA A 251 32.01 -24.48 -19.33
N GLY A 252 30.82 -24.15 -19.83
CA GLY A 252 29.56 -24.22 -19.07
C GLY A 252 29.01 -25.64 -18.85
N LEU A 253 29.44 -26.63 -19.64
CA LEU A 253 28.97 -28.02 -19.56
C LEU A 253 29.77 -28.88 -18.57
N ALA A 254 30.97 -28.46 -18.18
CA ALA A 254 31.81 -29.20 -17.24
C ALA A 254 31.37 -29.00 -15.76
N GLU A 255 30.72 -27.88 -15.44
CA GLU A 255 30.32 -27.54 -14.06
C GLU A 255 28.96 -28.13 -13.64
N SER A 256 28.14 -28.61 -14.58
CA SER A 256 26.82 -29.20 -14.29
C SER A 256 26.83 -30.69 -13.94
N ASN A 257 27.95 -31.40 -14.14
CA ASN A 257 28.07 -32.84 -13.91
C ASN A 257 28.65 -33.23 -12.53
N GLY A 258 28.86 -32.28 -11.62
CA GLY A 258 29.63 -32.50 -10.38
C GLY A 258 28.87 -32.96 -9.12
N THR A 259 27.54 -32.96 -9.05
CA THR A 259 26.82 -33.09 -7.76
C THR A 259 25.57 -33.98 -7.74
N ALA A 260 25.49 -34.98 -8.62
CA ALA A 260 24.41 -35.99 -8.58
C ALA A 260 24.93 -37.43 -8.53
N GLN A 261 25.59 -37.81 -7.43
CA GLN A 261 25.72 -39.21 -7.02
C GLN A 261 25.66 -39.31 -5.48
N ALA A 262 24.49 -39.62 -4.94
CA ALA A 262 24.33 -40.56 -3.82
C ALA A 262 22.84 -40.77 -3.47
N ASN A 263 22.48 -42.06 -3.38
CA ASN A 263 21.35 -42.64 -2.65
C ASN A 263 19.97 -42.68 -3.32
N ALA A 264 19.84 -43.61 -4.27
CA ALA A 264 18.64 -44.42 -4.43
C ALA A 264 18.96 -45.89 -4.09
N LYS A 265 18.27 -46.48 -3.10
CA LYS A 265 18.08 -47.93 -3.01
C LYS A 265 16.60 -48.25 -2.75
N LYS A 266 16.04 -48.95 -3.75
CA LYS A 266 14.71 -49.56 -3.83
C LYS A 266 14.53 -50.67 -2.79
N GLN A 267 13.29 -50.94 -2.39
CA GLN A 267 12.74 -52.30 -2.50
C GLN A 267 11.22 -52.30 -2.72
N LYS A 268 10.79 -53.15 -3.66
CA LYS A 268 9.42 -53.43 -4.14
C LYS A 268 8.69 -54.37 -3.16
N ILE A 269 7.36 -54.47 -3.26
CA ILE A 269 6.58 -55.72 -3.54
C ILE A 269 5.11 -55.36 -3.85
N ASP A 270 4.51 -56.20 -4.70
CA ASP A 270 3.23 -56.17 -5.44
C ASP A 270 1.93 -56.37 -4.61
N PRO A 271 0.72 -56.19 -5.23
CA PRO A 271 -0.57 -56.02 -4.57
C PRO A 271 -1.37 -57.32 -4.38
N LYS A 272 -2.21 -57.39 -3.32
CA LYS A 272 -3.35 -58.32 -3.24
C LYS A 272 -4.47 -57.81 -2.32
N GLU A 273 -5.68 -58.19 -2.72
CA GLU A 273 -7.04 -57.79 -2.33
C GLU A 273 -7.55 -58.34 -0.96
N PRO A 274 -8.78 -58.00 -0.51
CA PRO A 274 -9.14 -57.64 0.87
C PRO A 274 -9.80 -58.75 1.68
N ILE A 275 -9.71 -58.72 3.02
CA ILE A 275 -10.60 -59.47 3.94
C ILE A 275 -10.76 -58.70 5.27
N ASP A 276 -12.02 -58.59 5.70
CA ASP A 276 -12.52 -58.15 7.02
C ASP A 276 -11.89 -58.84 8.23
N SER A 277 -11.74 -58.13 9.36
CA SER A 277 -12.41 -58.46 10.63
C SER A 277 -11.94 -57.60 11.81
N ALA A 278 -12.94 -57.25 12.62
CA ALA A 278 -12.98 -56.63 13.94
C ALA A 278 -11.73 -56.69 14.84
N ALA A 279 -11.40 -55.59 15.52
CA ALA A 279 -11.87 -55.31 16.90
C ALA A 279 -11.07 -54.17 17.58
N THR A 280 -11.83 -53.25 18.17
CA THR A 280 -11.58 -52.52 19.43
C THR A 280 -10.35 -51.62 19.60
N GLY A 281 -10.62 -50.34 19.86
CA GLY A 281 -9.67 -49.38 20.41
C GLY A 281 -10.12 -47.95 20.13
N GLU A 282 -11.10 -47.48 20.89
CA GLU A 282 -11.51 -46.08 20.91
C GLU A 282 -10.30 -45.18 21.23
N ASP A 283 -10.06 -44.17 20.40
CA ASP A 283 -9.53 -42.91 20.89
C ASP A 283 -10.23 -41.76 20.16
N LYS A 284 -11.22 -41.19 20.85
CA LYS A 284 -12.03 -40.06 20.40
C LYS A 284 -11.29 -38.78 20.74
N SER A 285 -10.73 -38.12 19.71
CA SER A 285 -10.61 -36.66 19.70
C SER A 285 -10.61 -36.13 18.27
N LYS A 286 -11.75 -36.24 17.58
CA LYS A 286 -12.07 -35.32 16.48
C LYS A 286 -12.82 -34.14 17.09
N SER A 287 -12.19 -32.98 17.10
CA SER A 287 -12.86 -31.71 17.38
C SER A 287 -13.87 -31.43 16.26
N GLU A 288 -15.12 -31.23 16.65
CA GLU A 288 -16.19 -30.76 15.77
C GLU A 288 -15.90 -29.32 15.33
N ASP A 289 -15.55 -29.13 14.05
CA ASP A 289 -15.57 -27.81 13.41
C ASP A 289 -17.03 -27.40 13.19
N GLN A 290 -17.55 -26.54 14.06
CA GLN A 290 -18.82 -25.83 13.84
C GLN A 290 -18.64 -24.82 12.69
N LYS A 291 -19.13 -25.15 11.50
CA LYS A 291 -19.26 -24.19 10.39
C LYS A 291 -20.25 -23.09 10.79
N SER A 292 -19.84 -21.82 10.66
CA SER A 292 -20.74 -20.68 10.80
C SER A 292 -21.89 -20.74 9.78
N ASP A 293 -23.06 -20.25 10.16
CA ASP A 293 -24.22 -20.18 9.26
C ASP A 293 -23.86 -19.39 7.98
N PRO A 294 -24.30 -19.84 6.79
CA PRO A 294 -23.99 -19.13 5.55
C PRO A 294 -24.59 -17.72 5.55
N PRO A 295 -23.94 -16.74 4.89
CA PRO A 295 -24.45 -15.38 4.82
C PRO A 295 -25.74 -15.31 3.99
N PRO A 296 -26.67 -14.39 4.31
CA PRO A 296 -27.83 -14.11 3.47
C PRO A 296 -27.46 -13.71 2.05
N ASP A 297 -28.29 -14.07 1.08
CA ASP A 297 -28.12 -13.63 -0.30
C ASP A 297 -28.49 -12.14 -0.44
N VAL A 298 -27.49 -11.34 -0.78
CA VAL A 298 -27.61 -9.89 -1.01
C VAL A 298 -27.36 -9.49 -2.46
N SER A 299 -27.39 -10.45 -3.39
CA SER A 299 -27.12 -10.22 -4.82
C SER A 299 -27.98 -9.10 -5.43
N LYS A 300 -29.23 -8.94 -4.97
CA LYS A 300 -30.14 -7.86 -5.38
C LYS A 300 -29.63 -6.44 -5.03
N TYR A 301 -28.71 -6.31 -4.08
CA TYR A 301 -28.09 -5.05 -3.64
C TYR A 301 -26.67 -4.86 -4.16
N CYS A 302 -26.13 -5.84 -4.90
CA CYS A 302 -24.77 -5.81 -5.41
C CYS A 302 -24.79 -6.08 -6.92
N PRO A 303 -25.09 -5.05 -7.74
CA PRO A 303 -25.14 -5.19 -9.20
C PRO A 303 -23.81 -5.63 -9.78
N LYS A 304 -23.87 -6.37 -10.89
CA LYS A 304 -22.67 -6.81 -11.60
C LYS A 304 -21.91 -5.61 -12.17
N LEU A 305 -20.58 -5.71 -12.18
CA LEU A 305 -19.72 -4.64 -12.67
C LEU A 305 -20.08 -4.24 -14.11
N GLU A 306 -20.36 -5.21 -14.98
CA GLU A 306 -20.66 -4.95 -16.39
C GLU A 306 -21.99 -4.20 -16.60
N ASP A 307 -22.93 -4.33 -15.66
CA ASP A 307 -24.21 -3.62 -15.70
C ASP A 307 -24.07 -2.18 -15.19
N ILE A 308 -23.16 -1.96 -14.24
CA ILE A 308 -22.79 -0.61 -13.77
C ILE A 308 -22.04 0.13 -14.89
N GLU A 309 -20.99 -0.47 -15.45
CA GLU A 309 -20.15 0.18 -16.48
C GLU A 309 -20.94 0.55 -17.74
N ARG A 310 -21.97 -0.23 -18.10
CA ARG A 310 -22.86 0.10 -19.23
C ARG A 310 -23.69 1.38 -19.03
N LYS A 311 -23.84 1.84 -17.79
CA LYS A 311 -24.56 3.08 -17.43
C LYS A 311 -23.62 4.25 -17.18
N ILE A 312 -22.31 4.07 -17.30
CA ILE A 312 -21.31 5.11 -17.04
C ILE A 312 -20.98 5.84 -18.33
N GLU A 313 -21.10 7.16 -18.27
CA GLU A 313 -20.54 8.09 -19.24
C GLU A 313 -19.23 8.65 -18.69
N MET A 314 -18.14 8.56 -19.45
CA MET A 314 -16.84 9.06 -19.06
C MET A 314 -16.63 10.47 -19.60
N LYS A 315 -16.14 11.38 -18.76
CA LYS A 315 -15.86 12.79 -19.08
C LYS A 315 -14.57 13.26 -18.43
N THR A 316 -13.87 14.19 -19.05
CA THR A 316 -12.86 15.02 -18.36
C THR A 316 -13.54 16.20 -17.65
N ILE A 317 -12.80 16.92 -16.79
CA ILE A 317 -13.31 18.11 -16.09
C ILE A 317 -13.78 19.21 -17.07
N GLU A 318 -13.12 19.34 -18.22
CA GLU A 318 -13.46 20.32 -19.26
C GLU A 318 -14.74 19.97 -20.02
N GLU A 319 -15.07 18.68 -20.12
CA GLU A 319 -16.25 18.16 -20.80
C GLU A 319 -17.52 18.23 -19.92
N LEU A 320 -17.37 18.57 -18.65
CA LEU A 320 -18.50 18.73 -17.73
C LEU A 320 -19.35 19.95 -18.09
N THR A 321 -20.66 19.73 -18.09
CA THR A 321 -21.66 20.80 -18.13
C THR A 321 -21.61 21.63 -16.84
N GLU A 322 -22.13 22.85 -16.89
CA GLU A 322 -22.18 23.72 -15.70
C GLU A 322 -22.98 23.10 -14.55
N GLY A 323 -24.04 22.35 -14.85
CA GLY A 323 -24.81 21.63 -13.83
C GLY A 323 -24.04 20.47 -13.17
N GLU A 324 -23.15 19.80 -13.90
CA GLU A 324 -22.28 18.74 -13.36
C GLU A 324 -21.16 19.35 -12.50
N LYS A 325 -20.61 20.50 -12.88
CA LYS A 325 -19.65 21.25 -12.05
C LYS A 325 -20.31 21.76 -10.77
N GLU A 326 -21.53 22.28 -10.85
CA GLU A 326 -22.33 22.67 -9.68
C GLU A 326 -22.67 21.45 -8.80
N PHE A 327 -22.87 20.27 -9.40
CA PHE A 327 -23.04 19.04 -8.63
C PHE A 327 -21.79 18.72 -7.82
N ILE A 328 -20.60 18.78 -8.44
CA ILE A 328 -19.31 18.53 -7.78
C ILE A 328 -19.09 19.50 -6.62
N SER A 329 -19.36 20.80 -6.80
CA SER A 329 -19.17 21.78 -5.73
C SER A 329 -20.06 21.56 -4.50
N LYS A 330 -21.12 20.75 -4.63
CA LYS A 330 -22.02 20.34 -3.53
C LYS A 330 -21.63 18.97 -2.93
N VAL A 331 -20.61 18.30 -3.44
CA VAL A 331 -20.12 17.03 -2.89
C VAL A 331 -19.38 17.29 -1.59
N ARG A 332 -19.93 16.76 -0.49
CA ARG A 332 -19.30 16.86 0.84
C ARG A 332 -18.55 15.60 1.26
N TYR A 333 -18.85 14.47 0.61
CA TYR A 333 -18.31 13.16 0.97
C TYR A 333 -17.71 12.48 -0.26
N ILE A 334 -16.44 12.11 -0.16
CA ILE A 334 -15.82 11.14 -1.06
C ILE A 334 -15.91 9.76 -0.41
N LEU A 335 -16.49 8.80 -1.11
CA LEU A 335 -16.58 7.40 -0.71
C LEU A 335 -15.46 6.62 -1.41
N VAL A 336 -14.55 6.06 -0.61
CA VAL A 336 -13.38 5.31 -1.10
C VAL A 336 -13.65 3.82 -0.99
N THR A 337 -13.47 3.10 -2.10
CA THR A 337 -13.56 1.64 -2.19
C THR A 337 -12.26 1.08 -2.77
N ALA A 338 -11.90 -0.16 -2.46
CA ALA A 338 -10.65 -0.77 -2.92
C ALA A 338 -10.91 -1.86 -3.97
N THR A 339 -11.86 -2.75 -3.69
CA THR A 339 -12.15 -3.94 -4.48
C THR A 339 -13.42 -3.77 -5.31
N THR A 340 -13.57 -4.61 -6.34
CA THR A 340 -14.77 -4.63 -7.18
C THR A 340 -16.05 -4.88 -6.37
N ILE A 341 -16.01 -5.74 -5.35
CA ILE A 341 -17.22 -6.08 -4.58
C ILE A 341 -17.68 -4.90 -3.70
N GLU A 342 -16.74 -4.15 -3.11
CA GLU A 342 -17.03 -2.93 -2.34
C GLU A 342 -17.62 -1.85 -3.24
N TYR A 343 -17.00 -1.63 -4.40
CA TYR A 343 -17.48 -0.70 -5.41
C TYR A 343 -18.90 -1.07 -5.88
N CYS A 344 -19.15 -2.32 -6.25
CA CYS A 344 -20.47 -2.80 -6.66
C CYS A 344 -21.53 -2.62 -5.56
N ALA A 345 -21.19 -2.87 -4.29
CA ALA A 345 -22.10 -2.68 -3.16
C ALA A 345 -22.48 -1.20 -2.95
N VAL A 346 -21.52 -0.28 -3.09
CA VAL A 346 -21.79 1.18 -3.02
C VAL A 346 -22.64 1.61 -4.21
N MET A 347 -22.27 1.22 -5.44
CA MET A 347 -23.00 1.56 -6.66
C MET A 347 -24.44 1.00 -6.67
N GLY A 348 -24.67 -0.15 -6.03
CA GLY A 348 -26.01 -0.74 -5.86
C GLY A 348 -26.90 -0.02 -4.84
N SER A 349 -26.33 0.91 -4.07
CA SER A 349 -27.02 1.63 -3.01
C SER A 349 -27.21 3.11 -3.31
N ILE A 350 -26.64 3.63 -4.40
CA ILE A 350 -26.74 5.05 -4.79
C ILE A 350 -27.54 5.19 -6.10
N ASP A 351 -27.97 6.40 -6.38
CA ASP A 351 -28.62 6.82 -7.62
C ASP A 351 -27.67 7.67 -8.46
N PRO A 352 -27.86 7.75 -9.79
CA PRO A 352 -27.13 8.68 -10.63
C PRO A 352 -27.41 10.16 -10.30
N PRO A 353 -26.52 11.09 -10.71
CA PRO A 353 -26.68 12.51 -10.39
C PRO A 353 -27.89 13.15 -11.09
N GLY A 354 -28.24 12.65 -12.28
CA GLY A 354 -29.40 13.07 -13.08
C GLY A 354 -30.57 12.07 -13.03
N GLY A 355 -31.67 12.42 -13.70
CA GLY A 355 -32.87 11.57 -13.84
C GLY A 355 -32.85 10.61 -15.03
N ASP A 356 -31.78 10.59 -15.82
CA ASP A 356 -31.63 9.81 -17.05
C ASP A 356 -31.10 8.38 -16.81
N GLY A 357 -30.79 8.05 -15.55
CA GLY A 357 -30.29 6.73 -15.17
C GLY A 357 -28.80 6.52 -15.46
N LYS A 358 -28.05 7.57 -15.85
CA LYS A 358 -26.62 7.47 -16.20
C LYS A 358 -25.71 8.06 -15.14
N TYR A 359 -24.66 7.33 -14.82
CA TYR A 359 -23.57 7.78 -13.98
C TYR A 359 -22.54 8.54 -14.81
N ILE A 360 -21.85 9.49 -14.17
CA ILE A 360 -20.77 10.24 -14.79
C ILE A 360 -19.47 9.85 -14.08
N ARG A 361 -18.53 9.27 -14.81
CA ARG A 361 -17.16 9.06 -14.38
C ARG A 361 -16.32 10.23 -14.86
N VAL A 362 -15.80 10.97 -13.92
CA VAL A 362 -14.93 12.13 -14.16
C VAL A 362 -13.49 11.68 -14.04
N ILE A 363 -12.70 11.87 -15.09
CA ILE A 363 -11.24 11.75 -15.04
C ILE A 363 -10.71 13.02 -14.38
N THR A 364 -9.81 12.86 -13.41
CA THR A 364 -9.23 13.99 -12.69
C THR A 364 -8.39 14.87 -13.61
N THR A 365 -8.21 16.14 -13.25
CA THR A 365 -7.45 17.14 -14.03
C THR A 365 -6.01 16.69 -14.31
N ASP A 366 -5.41 15.93 -13.39
CA ASP A 366 -4.04 15.41 -13.51
C ASP A 366 -3.97 13.99 -14.11
N GLU A 367 -5.11 13.44 -14.54
CA GLU A 367 -5.29 12.09 -15.12
C GLU A 367 -4.78 10.94 -14.23
N THR A 368 -4.52 11.20 -12.95
CA THR A 368 -4.00 10.19 -12.00
C THR A 368 -5.11 9.33 -11.41
N GLY A 369 -6.34 9.87 -11.34
CA GLY A 369 -7.49 9.20 -10.77
C GLY A 369 -8.76 9.40 -11.59
N ASN A 370 -9.84 8.82 -11.08
CA ASN A 370 -11.19 9.12 -11.53
C ASN A 370 -12.17 8.93 -10.37
N PHE A 371 -13.31 9.58 -10.46
CA PHE A 371 -14.40 9.45 -9.51
C PHE A 371 -15.74 9.46 -10.23
N ILE A 372 -16.75 8.88 -9.57
CA ILE A 372 -18.11 8.81 -10.09
C ILE A 372 -19.01 9.70 -9.26
N LEU A 373 -19.84 10.48 -9.94
CA LEU A 373 -20.88 11.29 -9.32
C LEU A 373 -22.08 10.41 -8.98
N GLY A 374 -22.58 10.52 -7.75
CA GLY A 374 -23.77 9.78 -7.32
C GLY A 374 -24.55 10.51 -6.24
N LYS A 375 -25.81 10.13 -6.08
CA LYS A 375 -26.72 10.64 -5.06
C LYS A 375 -27.12 9.52 -4.12
N TYR A 376 -27.28 9.85 -2.85
CA TYR A 376 -28.01 8.99 -1.91
C TYR A 376 -29.08 9.82 -1.21
N GLY A 377 -30.33 9.61 -1.61
CA GLY A 377 -31.40 10.56 -1.29
C GLY A 377 -31.04 11.94 -1.83
N SER A 378 -30.90 12.91 -0.94
CA SER A 378 -30.54 14.30 -1.27
C SER A 378 -29.05 14.62 -1.05
N CYS A 379 -28.24 13.64 -0.63
CA CYS A 379 -26.80 13.81 -0.46
C CYS A 379 -26.05 13.55 -1.77
N ASN A 380 -25.27 14.53 -2.23
CA ASN A 380 -24.33 14.35 -3.34
C ASN A 380 -23.03 13.74 -2.82
N VAL A 381 -22.54 12.71 -3.51
CA VAL A 381 -21.32 11.99 -3.17
C VAL A 381 -20.44 11.80 -4.41
N ALA A 382 -19.13 11.73 -4.20
CA ALA A 382 -18.17 11.26 -5.19
C ALA A 382 -17.67 9.88 -4.76
N ILE A 383 -17.59 8.93 -5.68
CA ILE A 383 -17.13 7.56 -5.40
C ILE A 383 -15.83 7.34 -6.16
N THR A 384 -14.77 6.91 -5.49
CA THR A 384 -13.52 6.52 -6.15
C THR A 384 -13.10 5.11 -5.74
N ARG A 385 -12.50 4.39 -6.69
CA ARG A 385 -11.95 3.06 -6.47
C ARG A 385 -10.44 3.12 -6.54
N THR A 386 -9.77 2.94 -5.41
CA THR A 386 -8.32 3.18 -5.29
C THR A 386 -7.45 1.93 -5.49
N GLY A 387 -8.05 0.74 -5.58
CA GLY A 387 -7.28 -0.50 -5.53
C GLY A 387 -6.77 -0.79 -4.12
N GLN A 388 -5.88 -1.78 -3.98
CA GLN A 388 -5.43 -2.26 -2.68
C GLN A 388 -4.05 -1.69 -2.28
N GLY A 389 -3.99 -1.13 -1.08
CA GLY A 389 -2.76 -0.67 -0.44
C GLY A 389 -2.61 0.87 -0.34
N PRO A 390 -1.69 1.36 0.52
CA PRO A 390 -1.62 2.77 0.91
C PRO A 390 -1.20 3.75 -0.20
N ASP A 391 -0.03 3.58 -0.83
CA ASP A 391 0.47 4.46 -1.92
C ASP A 391 -0.52 4.69 -3.08
N GLU A 392 -1.12 3.63 -3.65
CA GLU A 392 -2.15 3.79 -4.70
C GLU A 392 -3.38 4.55 -4.20
N THR A 393 -3.77 4.31 -2.95
CA THR A 393 -4.87 5.04 -2.29
C THR A 393 -4.54 6.50 -2.09
N GLU A 394 -3.31 6.81 -1.65
CA GLU A 394 -2.82 8.17 -1.48
C GLU A 394 -2.84 8.93 -2.82
N ASP A 395 -2.23 8.37 -3.86
CA ASP A 395 -2.09 9.04 -5.16
C ASP A 395 -3.46 9.35 -5.79
N ILE A 396 -4.36 8.36 -5.83
CA ILE A 396 -5.69 8.52 -6.43
C ILE A 396 -6.52 9.48 -5.58
N LEU A 397 -6.47 9.38 -4.25
CA LEU A 397 -7.31 10.22 -3.39
C LEU A 397 -6.84 11.69 -3.39
N VAL A 398 -5.53 11.94 -3.41
CA VAL A 398 -4.98 13.30 -3.58
C VAL A 398 -5.49 13.92 -4.88
N SER A 399 -5.39 13.17 -5.96
CA SER A 399 -5.85 13.56 -7.30
C SER A 399 -7.36 13.87 -7.31
N VAL A 400 -8.19 12.98 -6.78
CA VAL A 400 -9.65 13.18 -6.69
C VAL A 400 -10.00 14.36 -5.79
N GLN A 401 -9.34 14.51 -4.63
CA GLN A 401 -9.62 15.58 -3.68
C GLN A 401 -9.28 16.97 -4.23
N ASN A 402 -8.25 17.09 -5.08
CA ASN A 402 -7.91 18.36 -5.72
C ASN A 402 -9.05 18.90 -6.61
N ASP A 403 -9.80 18.00 -7.25
CA ASP A 403 -10.93 18.36 -8.13
C ASP A 403 -12.25 18.46 -7.36
N VAL A 404 -12.53 17.51 -6.45
CA VAL A 404 -13.80 17.43 -5.72
C VAL A 404 -13.86 18.38 -4.53
N LYS A 405 -12.76 18.55 -3.80
CA LYS A 405 -12.64 19.39 -2.59
C LYS A 405 -13.70 19.09 -1.53
N ALA A 406 -13.90 17.81 -1.23
CA ALA A 406 -14.87 17.38 -0.23
C ALA A 406 -14.37 17.67 1.20
N ASP A 407 -15.31 17.91 2.12
CA ASP A 407 -15.01 18.06 3.55
C ASP A 407 -14.54 16.73 4.17
N PHE A 408 -15.13 15.63 3.71
CA PHE A 408 -15.05 14.33 4.36
C PHE A 408 -14.69 13.20 3.39
N VAL A 409 -13.83 12.29 3.84
CA VAL A 409 -13.51 11.04 3.14
C VAL A 409 -13.90 9.85 3.98
N ILE A 410 -14.66 8.92 3.40
CA ILE A 410 -15.11 7.70 4.09
C ILE A 410 -14.60 6.49 3.32
N ALA A 411 -13.71 5.72 3.94
CA ALA A 411 -13.35 4.40 3.42
C ALA A 411 -14.47 3.41 3.74
N ILE A 412 -15.07 2.83 2.71
CA ILE A 412 -16.14 1.83 2.83
C ILE A 412 -15.60 0.50 2.31
N GLY A 413 -15.81 -0.59 3.05
CA GLY A 413 -15.50 -1.88 2.48
C GLY A 413 -15.46 -3.04 3.46
N ILE A 414 -14.53 -3.96 3.22
CA ILE A 414 -14.39 -5.20 3.97
C ILE A 414 -13.02 -5.28 4.66
N CYS A 415 -12.96 -6.02 5.76
CA CYS A 415 -11.74 -6.28 6.53
C CYS A 415 -11.73 -7.73 7.04
N TYR A 416 -10.56 -8.18 7.50
CA TYR A 416 -10.49 -9.39 8.31
C TYR A 416 -10.71 -9.03 9.79
N GLY A 417 -11.25 -9.96 10.58
CA GLY A 417 -11.41 -9.81 12.03
C GLY A 417 -10.18 -10.26 12.83
N ALA A 418 -9.87 -9.57 13.92
CA ALA A 418 -8.71 -9.89 14.76
C ALA A 418 -8.94 -11.09 15.70
N LYS A 419 -10.11 -11.18 16.36
CA LYS A 419 -10.45 -12.20 17.36
C LYS A 419 -11.77 -12.90 17.02
N GLU A 420 -11.74 -14.23 16.90
CA GLU A 420 -12.93 -15.07 16.65
C GLU A 420 -13.63 -15.43 17.98
N SER A 421 -14.96 -15.41 17.98
CA SER A 421 -15.76 -15.88 19.12
C SER A 421 -15.77 -17.42 19.18
N LYS A 422 -15.16 -18.03 20.22
CA LYS A 422 -15.25 -19.49 20.45
C LYS A 422 -15.98 -19.92 21.75
N THR A 423 -16.61 -19.01 22.49
CA THR A 423 -17.38 -19.30 23.74
C THR A 423 -18.38 -18.18 24.08
N GLU A 424 -19.27 -18.35 25.07
CA GLU A 424 -20.34 -17.36 25.39
C GLU A 424 -19.95 -16.23 26.38
N GLU A 425 -18.76 -16.21 26.99
CA GLU A 425 -18.51 -15.37 28.19
C GLU A 425 -17.55 -14.13 28.05
N LEU A 426 -17.43 -13.45 26.89
CA LEU A 426 -16.55 -12.25 26.79
C LEU A 426 -17.12 -11.10 25.94
N SER A 427 -16.91 -9.84 26.38
CA SER A 427 -17.49 -8.58 25.85
C SER A 427 -16.93 -8.05 24.52
N ASP A 428 -15.77 -8.56 24.06
CA ASP A 428 -14.99 -7.97 22.95
C ASP A 428 -15.00 -8.81 21.66
N LYS A 429 -16.01 -9.68 21.49
CA LYS A 429 -16.09 -10.60 20.34
C LYS A 429 -16.75 -9.96 19.12
N THR A 430 -16.15 -10.14 17.95
CA THR A 430 -16.72 -9.78 16.65
C THR A 430 -17.20 -11.03 15.91
N ASN A 431 -18.08 -10.85 14.92
CA ASN A 431 -18.59 -11.92 14.06
C ASN A 431 -18.42 -11.58 12.57
N LEU A 432 -18.45 -12.59 11.71
CA LEU A 432 -18.56 -12.36 10.27
C LEU A 432 -19.84 -11.57 9.96
N GLY A 433 -19.70 -10.51 9.17
CA GLY A 433 -20.74 -9.56 8.82
C GLY A 433 -20.72 -8.29 9.68
N ASP A 434 -20.18 -8.32 10.90
CA ASP A 434 -20.14 -7.14 11.79
C ASP A 434 -19.38 -5.98 11.15
N ILE A 435 -19.82 -4.75 11.42
CA ILE A 435 -19.18 -3.51 10.96
C ILE A 435 -18.27 -2.97 12.05
N ILE A 436 -17.07 -2.54 11.65
CA ILE A 436 -16.16 -1.75 12.47
C ILE A 436 -16.17 -0.31 11.95
N VAL A 437 -16.56 0.63 12.80
CA VAL A 437 -16.33 2.07 12.64
C VAL A 437 -15.05 2.39 13.41
N ALA A 438 -13.94 2.58 12.69
CA ALA A 438 -12.64 2.72 13.33
C ALA A 438 -12.51 4.06 14.07
N LYS A 439 -12.14 4.01 15.35
CA LYS A 439 -11.72 5.20 16.13
C LYS A 439 -10.35 5.70 15.68
N SER A 440 -9.49 4.77 15.30
CA SER A 440 -8.12 5.02 14.86
C SER A 440 -7.66 3.88 13.96
N ILE A 441 -6.56 4.11 13.25
CA ILE A 441 -5.84 3.08 12.53
C ILE A 441 -4.48 2.87 13.17
N ILE A 442 -3.98 1.65 13.13
CA ILE A 442 -2.65 1.30 13.65
C ILE A 442 -1.80 0.85 12.47
N ASP A 443 -0.72 1.58 12.22
CA ASP A 443 0.29 1.25 11.21
C ASP A 443 1.47 0.52 11.86
N THR A 444 1.85 -0.64 11.32
CA THR A 444 2.95 -1.47 11.81
C THR A 444 4.14 -1.49 10.85
N ALA A 445 4.19 -0.61 9.85
CA ALA A 445 5.22 -0.63 8.80
C ALA A 445 6.64 -0.31 9.31
N HIS A 446 6.79 0.33 10.47
CA HIS A 446 8.08 0.73 11.01
C HIS A 446 8.74 -0.43 11.77
N GLN A 447 9.60 -1.19 11.08
CA GLN A 447 10.43 -2.22 11.71
C GLN A 447 11.83 -1.66 12.00
N ARG A 448 12.21 -1.56 13.27
CA ARG A 448 13.62 -1.35 13.66
C ARG A 448 14.27 -2.72 13.85
N ILE A 449 15.39 -2.96 13.17
CA ILE A 449 16.20 -4.17 13.39
C ILE A 449 17.29 -3.79 14.38
N GLU A 450 17.21 -4.31 15.60
CA GLU A 450 18.23 -4.14 16.63
C GLU A 450 18.84 -5.52 16.92
N GLY A 451 19.98 -5.81 16.27
CA GLY A 451 20.61 -7.13 16.32
C GLY A 451 19.82 -8.20 15.55
N LYS A 452 19.53 -9.35 16.19
CA LYS A 452 18.70 -10.44 15.62
C LYS A 452 17.19 -10.22 15.83
N ASN A 453 16.79 -9.19 16.57
CA ASN A 453 15.40 -8.93 16.90
C ASN A 453 14.84 -7.80 16.04
N THR A 454 13.70 -8.04 15.41
CA THR A 454 12.89 -7.00 14.76
C THR A 454 11.93 -6.43 15.79
N ILE A 455 12.05 -5.13 16.06
CA ILE A 455 11.10 -4.35 16.87
C ILE A 455 10.09 -3.72 15.91
N VAL A 456 8.81 -4.08 16.06
CA VAL A 456 7.71 -3.43 15.34
C VAL A 456 7.29 -2.20 16.14
N LEU A 457 7.45 -1.01 15.55
CA LEU A 457 6.93 0.24 16.09
C LEU A 457 5.53 0.46 15.50
N ALA A 458 4.52 0.33 16.36
CA ALA A 458 3.13 0.61 16.01
C ALA A 458 2.86 2.11 16.21
N THR A 459 2.33 2.77 15.18
CA THR A 459 1.89 4.17 15.25
C THR A 459 0.37 4.22 15.09
N GLU A 460 -0.32 4.87 16.03
CA GLU A 460 -1.77 5.03 16.04
C GLU A 460 -2.14 6.40 15.45
N TYR A 461 -3.06 6.42 14.48
CA TYR A 461 -3.58 7.64 13.85
C TYR A 461 -5.09 7.72 14.05
N HIS A 462 -5.59 8.80 14.62
CA HIS A 462 -7.01 8.95 14.94
C HIS A 462 -7.83 9.36 13.72
N CYS A 463 -9.00 8.72 13.56
CA CYS A 463 -10.00 9.17 12.60
C CYS A 463 -10.66 10.47 13.08
N GLY A 464 -11.34 11.15 12.16
CA GLY A 464 -12.06 12.38 12.40
C GLY A 464 -13.10 12.29 13.51
N LYS A 465 -13.09 13.25 14.44
CA LYS A 465 -14.00 13.28 15.60
C LYS A 465 -15.46 13.49 15.20
N ASN A 466 -15.73 14.29 14.16
CA ASN A 466 -17.09 14.57 13.69
C ASN A 466 -17.66 13.36 12.96
N LEU A 467 -16.85 12.73 12.11
CA LEU A 467 -17.23 11.48 11.44
C LEU A 467 -17.41 10.35 12.46
N LEU A 468 -16.53 10.23 13.47
CA LEU A 468 -16.69 9.22 14.51
C LEU A 468 -17.99 9.43 15.29
N LYS A 469 -18.31 10.67 15.68
CA LYS A 469 -19.60 11.00 16.32
C LYS A 469 -20.79 10.66 15.42
N LYS A 470 -20.68 10.89 14.11
CA LYS A 470 -21.74 10.62 13.14
C LYS A 470 -22.03 9.13 12.97
N PHE A 471 -20.98 8.31 12.91
CA PHE A 471 -21.08 6.87 12.67
C PHE A 471 -21.05 6.02 13.94
N LYS A 472 -20.82 6.61 15.13
CA LYS A 472 -21.03 5.95 16.42
C LYS A 472 -22.50 5.57 16.56
N HIS A 473 -22.75 4.29 16.76
CA HIS A 473 -24.10 3.75 16.78
C HIS A 473 -24.14 2.42 17.53
N ASP A 474 -25.14 2.24 18.38
CA ASP A 474 -25.30 1.03 19.20
C ASP A 474 -26.41 0.11 18.67
N GLU A 475 -27.08 0.48 17.57
CA GLU A 475 -28.12 -0.37 16.99
C GLU A 475 -27.55 -1.58 16.24
N VAL A 476 -28.26 -2.69 16.40
CA VAL A 476 -28.12 -3.88 15.57
C VAL A 476 -29.02 -3.71 14.35
N PHE A 477 -28.42 -3.51 13.18
CA PHE A 477 -29.18 -3.38 11.94
C PHE A 477 -29.50 -4.76 11.36
N LYS A 478 -30.64 -4.90 10.67
CA LYS A 478 -31.04 -6.16 10.02
C LYS A 478 -30.91 -6.04 8.52
N ILE A 479 -30.10 -6.90 7.90
CA ILE A 479 -30.00 -7.05 6.45
C ILE A 479 -30.40 -8.46 6.09
N GLU A 480 -31.47 -8.59 5.30
CA GLU A 480 -32.07 -9.88 4.93
C GLU A 480 -32.31 -10.77 6.16
N GLY A 481 -32.84 -10.17 7.24
CA GLY A 481 -33.14 -10.87 8.49
C GLY A 481 -31.94 -11.15 9.40
N LYS A 482 -30.70 -10.97 8.93
CA LYS A 482 -29.49 -11.12 9.75
C LYS A 482 -29.19 -9.85 10.52
N ALA A 483 -29.09 -9.98 11.84
CA ALA A 483 -28.57 -8.96 12.74
C ALA A 483 -27.09 -8.70 12.45
N VAL A 484 -26.72 -7.43 12.35
CA VAL A 484 -25.34 -7.00 12.15
C VAL A 484 -24.99 -5.95 13.20
N LYS A 485 -23.92 -6.21 13.94
CA LYS A 485 -23.47 -5.35 15.02
C LYS A 485 -22.47 -4.31 14.49
N VAL A 486 -22.56 -3.08 14.99
CA VAL A 486 -21.57 -2.02 14.74
C VAL A 486 -20.65 -1.89 15.95
N HIS A 487 -19.35 -1.93 15.71
CA HIS A 487 -18.31 -1.76 16.71
C HIS A 487 -17.60 -0.43 16.47
N HIS A 488 -17.63 0.48 17.45
CA HIS A 488 -17.04 1.83 17.33
C HIS A 488 -15.88 2.12 18.28
N GLN A 489 -15.60 1.19 19.20
CA GLN A 489 -14.62 1.40 20.28
C GLN A 489 -13.18 1.02 19.89
N GLY A 490 -12.98 0.34 18.76
CA GLY A 490 -11.69 -0.24 18.39
C GLY A 490 -10.98 0.40 17.21
N SER A 491 -9.72 0.02 17.04
CA SER A 491 -8.89 0.45 15.92
C SER A 491 -8.92 -0.57 14.78
N LEU A 492 -8.51 -0.16 13.58
CA LEU A 492 -8.19 -1.08 12.49
C LEU A 492 -6.69 -1.09 12.24
N ALA A 493 -6.11 -2.27 12.04
CA ALA A 493 -4.74 -2.37 11.57
C ALA A 493 -4.69 -2.06 10.07
N SER A 494 -3.89 -1.06 9.68
CA SER A 494 -3.65 -0.75 8.27
C SER A 494 -2.39 -1.48 7.84
N GLU A 495 -2.55 -2.70 7.37
CA GLU A 495 -1.45 -3.64 7.16
C GLU A 495 -1.28 -4.05 5.70
N PHE A 496 -0.02 -4.12 5.31
CA PHE A 496 0.36 -4.40 3.93
C PHE A 496 0.45 -5.91 3.61
N THR A 497 0.38 -6.80 4.62
CA THR A 497 0.55 -8.26 4.41
C THR A 497 -0.69 -9.06 4.81
N LEU A 498 -1.25 -9.80 3.84
CA LEU A 498 -2.14 -10.91 4.14
C LEU A 498 -1.37 -11.96 4.96
N PHE A 499 -1.90 -12.35 6.12
CA PHE A 499 -1.23 -13.34 6.97
C PHE A 499 -1.18 -14.69 6.25
N ARG A 500 0.01 -15.29 6.23
CA ARG A 500 0.27 -16.59 5.57
C ARG A 500 0.06 -17.77 6.51
N SER A 501 -0.17 -17.54 7.80
CA SER A 501 -0.51 -18.58 8.76
C SER A 501 -1.18 -17.95 10.00
N LYS A 502 -1.86 -18.76 10.79
CA LYS A 502 -2.50 -18.33 12.05
C LYS A 502 -1.46 -17.79 13.04
N GLU A 503 -0.28 -18.41 13.09
CA GLU A 503 0.82 -18.03 13.97
C GLU A 503 1.40 -16.66 13.59
N ALA A 504 1.56 -16.37 12.29
CA ALA A 504 2.03 -15.07 11.82
C ALA A 504 1.05 -13.94 12.13
N LYS A 505 -0.26 -14.25 12.14
CA LYS A 505 -1.30 -13.33 12.58
C LYS A 505 -1.23 -13.08 14.08
N GLU A 506 -1.19 -14.14 14.88
CA GLU A 506 -1.14 -14.04 16.35
C GLU A 506 0.11 -13.32 16.85
N GLU A 507 1.27 -13.55 16.22
CA GLU A 507 2.51 -12.85 16.56
C GLU A 507 2.41 -11.34 16.31
N LYS A 508 1.81 -10.93 15.19
CA LYS A 508 1.60 -9.52 14.87
C LYS A 508 0.52 -8.87 15.73
N LEU A 509 -0.56 -9.58 16.04
CA LEU A 509 -1.64 -9.11 16.92
C LEU A 509 -1.12 -8.69 18.31
N LYS A 510 0.02 -9.23 18.77
CA LYS A 510 0.68 -8.80 20.01
C LYS A 510 1.05 -7.31 20.01
N TYR A 511 1.33 -6.73 18.84
CA TYR A 511 1.73 -5.34 18.67
C TYR A 511 0.55 -4.40 18.37
N ILE A 512 -0.61 -4.96 18.02
CA ILE A 512 -1.84 -4.23 17.65
C ILE A 512 -3.03 -4.68 18.50
N GLN A 513 -2.83 -4.83 19.81
CA GLN A 513 -3.81 -5.45 20.72
C GLN A 513 -5.19 -4.77 20.75
N LYS A 514 -5.26 -3.49 20.36
CA LYS A 514 -6.50 -2.70 20.25
C LYS A 514 -7.23 -2.86 18.89
N ALA A 515 -6.60 -3.50 17.91
CA ALA A 515 -7.19 -3.66 16.58
C ALA A 515 -8.28 -4.74 16.60
N LEU A 516 -9.47 -4.39 16.11
CA LEU A 516 -10.59 -5.32 15.95
C LEU A 516 -10.55 -6.08 14.62
N GLY A 517 -9.72 -5.62 13.69
CA GLY A 517 -9.54 -6.19 12.36
C GLY A 517 -8.45 -5.45 11.59
N GLY A 518 -8.28 -5.78 10.32
CA GLY A 518 -7.35 -5.04 9.47
C GLY A 518 -7.70 -5.01 7.98
N GLU A 519 -7.13 -4.01 7.34
CA GLU A 519 -7.40 -3.56 5.97
C GLU A 519 -6.09 -3.01 5.34
N MET A 520 -6.12 -2.57 4.07
CA MET A 520 -4.89 -2.20 3.35
C MET A 520 -4.85 -0.73 2.88
N GLU A 521 -5.92 0.06 3.02
CA GLU A 521 -6.04 1.37 2.36
C GLU A 521 -5.83 2.55 3.32
N ALA A 522 -6.18 2.41 4.60
CA ALA A 522 -6.36 3.52 5.50
C ALA A 522 -5.11 4.37 5.74
N LYS A 523 -3.92 3.76 5.75
CA LYS A 523 -2.67 4.52 5.83
C LYS A 523 -2.49 5.47 4.63
N GLY A 524 -2.92 5.06 3.44
CA GLY A 524 -2.95 5.93 2.26
C GLY A 524 -3.92 7.09 2.39
N ILE A 525 -5.10 6.83 2.96
CA ILE A 525 -6.11 7.87 3.24
C ILE A 525 -5.57 8.90 4.22
N HIS A 526 -4.94 8.45 5.30
CA HIS A 526 -4.34 9.35 6.28
C HIS A 526 -3.23 10.21 5.67
N LYS A 527 -2.34 9.64 4.85
CA LYS A 527 -1.31 10.42 4.14
C LYS A 527 -1.91 11.46 3.19
N ALA A 528 -2.97 11.09 2.44
CA ALA A 528 -3.69 12.03 1.60
C ALA A 528 -4.35 13.15 2.43
N ALA A 529 -4.87 12.84 3.62
CA ALA A 529 -5.43 13.85 4.52
C ALA A 529 -4.37 14.85 4.99
N GLU A 530 -3.16 14.39 5.29
CA GLU A 530 -2.04 15.26 5.65
C GLU A 530 -1.57 16.14 4.49
N SER A 531 -1.69 15.67 3.24
CA SER A 531 -1.18 16.39 2.08
C SER A 531 -2.15 17.43 1.50
N VAL A 532 -3.45 17.13 1.44
CA VAL A 532 -4.45 18.00 0.81
C VAL A 532 -5.61 18.42 1.72
N GLY A 533 -5.66 17.93 2.96
CA GLY A 533 -6.58 18.38 3.99
C GLY A 533 -8.03 17.91 3.81
N PHE A 534 -8.49 17.03 4.69
CA PHE A 534 -9.89 16.62 4.86
C PHE A 534 -10.04 15.80 6.15
N GLU A 535 -11.25 15.70 6.67
CA GLU A 535 -11.54 14.79 7.78
C GLU A 535 -11.87 13.39 7.23
N TRP A 536 -11.35 12.32 7.85
CA TRP A 536 -11.50 10.96 7.32
C TRP A 536 -11.91 9.94 8.36
N ILE A 537 -12.60 8.88 7.92
CA ILE A 537 -12.94 7.71 8.73
C ILE A 537 -12.88 6.43 7.91
N VAL A 538 -12.62 5.31 8.59
CA VAL A 538 -12.56 3.97 7.99
C VAL A 538 -13.68 3.13 8.58
N ILE A 539 -14.55 2.63 7.71
CA ILE A 539 -15.69 1.79 8.09
C ILE A 539 -15.64 0.52 7.25
N LYS A 540 -15.48 -0.63 7.91
CA LYS A 540 -15.25 -1.91 7.24
C LYS A 540 -16.07 -3.03 7.88
N ALA A 541 -16.59 -3.96 7.08
CA ALA A 541 -17.25 -5.16 7.56
C ALA A 541 -16.31 -6.36 7.62
N ILE A 542 -16.40 -7.16 8.68
CA ILE A 542 -15.58 -8.36 8.85
C ILE A 542 -16.11 -9.47 7.93
N VAL A 543 -15.27 -10.01 7.05
CA VAL A 543 -15.68 -11.05 6.08
C VAL A 543 -14.83 -12.32 6.12
N ASP A 544 -13.69 -12.28 6.80
CA ASP A 544 -12.87 -13.44 7.10
C ASP A 544 -12.04 -13.18 8.38
N TRP A 545 -11.27 -14.18 8.78
CA TRP A 545 -10.41 -14.10 9.97
C TRP A 545 -8.92 -13.96 9.63
N GLY A 546 -8.57 -13.61 8.40
CA GLY A 546 -7.19 -13.40 7.99
C GLY A 546 -6.33 -14.66 8.07
N THR A 547 -6.89 -15.84 7.83
CA THR A 547 -6.20 -17.14 7.76
C THR A 547 -6.27 -17.74 6.34
N GLU A 548 -5.64 -18.90 6.10
CA GLU A 548 -5.57 -19.53 4.76
C GLU A 548 -6.94 -19.93 4.19
N GLU A 549 -7.92 -20.21 5.06
CA GLU A 549 -9.31 -20.51 4.66
C GLU A 549 -10.14 -19.23 4.54
N LYS A 550 -10.27 -18.70 3.33
CA LYS A 550 -11.11 -17.53 3.04
C LYS A 550 -12.48 -17.97 2.53
N ASP A 551 -13.51 -17.87 3.37
CA ASP A 551 -14.89 -18.02 2.91
C ASP A 551 -15.33 -16.77 2.14
N LYS A 552 -15.11 -16.80 0.81
CA LYS A 552 -15.48 -15.71 -0.08
C LYS A 552 -16.98 -15.42 -0.11
N LYS A 553 -17.84 -16.30 0.43
CA LYS A 553 -19.29 -16.11 0.46
C LYS A 553 -19.70 -14.90 1.30
N TRP A 554 -18.89 -14.50 2.28
CA TRP A 554 -19.18 -13.39 3.17
C TRP A 554 -18.83 -12.01 2.58
N GLN A 555 -18.00 -11.95 1.53
CA GLN A 555 -17.57 -10.68 0.95
C GLN A 555 -18.73 -9.83 0.40
N PRO A 556 -19.67 -10.38 -0.39
CA PRO A 556 -20.84 -9.62 -0.84
C PRO A 556 -21.69 -9.12 0.32
N PHE A 557 -21.96 -9.97 1.32
CA PHE A 557 -22.75 -9.61 2.49
C PHE A 557 -22.11 -8.48 3.29
N GLY A 558 -20.81 -8.58 3.60
CA GLY A 558 -20.07 -7.56 4.33
C GLY A 558 -20.01 -6.23 3.56
N ALA A 559 -19.69 -6.28 2.25
CA ALA A 559 -19.62 -5.09 1.41
C ALA A 559 -20.97 -4.34 1.34
N VAL A 560 -22.07 -5.06 1.10
CA VAL A 560 -23.43 -4.50 1.08
C VAL A 560 -23.81 -3.96 2.45
N SER A 561 -23.51 -4.69 3.52
CA SER A 561 -23.81 -4.27 4.88
C SER A 561 -23.12 -2.96 5.23
N CYS A 562 -21.82 -2.87 4.95
CA CYS A 562 -21.03 -1.68 5.17
C CYS A 562 -21.54 -0.48 4.36
N ALA A 563 -21.76 -0.67 3.06
CA ALA A 563 -22.23 0.41 2.17
C ALA A 563 -23.58 0.97 2.62
N ARG A 564 -24.55 0.09 2.92
CA ARG A 564 -25.90 0.50 3.34
C ARG A 564 -25.89 1.22 4.68
N PHE A 565 -25.13 0.72 5.66
CA PHE A 565 -24.96 1.38 6.95
C PHE A 565 -24.44 2.81 6.77
N VAL A 566 -23.34 2.97 6.03
CA VAL A 566 -22.72 4.29 5.81
C VAL A 566 -23.71 5.24 5.14
N LEU A 567 -24.32 4.80 4.03
CA LEU A 567 -25.21 5.65 3.25
C LEU A 567 -26.47 6.04 4.05
N GLN A 568 -27.08 5.10 4.79
CA GLN A 568 -28.22 5.40 5.66
C GLN A 568 -27.89 6.53 6.65
N ARG A 569 -26.72 6.49 7.29
CA ARG A 569 -26.27 7.54 8.22
C ARG A 569 -25.94 8.88 7.55
N LEU A 570 -25.70 8.90 6.25
CA LEU A 570 -25.59 10.15 5.49
C LEU A 570 -26.95 10.82 5.26
N LYS A 571 -28.05 10.04 5.15
CA LYS A 571 -29.41 10.54 4.86
C LYS A 571 -30.07 11.30 6.02
N ASP A 572 -29.82 10.91 7.26
CA ASP A 572 -30.55 11.38 8.47
C ASP A 572 -30.37 12.87 8.84
N GLN A 573 -29.78 13.71 7.98
CA GLN A 573 -29.44 15.10 8.33
C GLN A 573 -29.87 16.20 7.37
N GLN A 574 -30.51 15.93 6.22
CA GLN A 574 -31.09 17.03 5.43
C GLN A 574 -32.54 17.38 5.79
N GLY A 575 -33.21 16.59 6.64
CA GLY A 575 -34.57 16.86 7.10
C GLY A 575 -34.70 17.85 8.26
N ASN A 576 -33.60 18.41 8.78
CA ASN A 576 -33.59 19.13 10.06
C ASN A 576 -33.08 20.58 9.97
N GLN A 577 -33.15 21.21 8.79
CA GLN A 577 -32.84 22.63 8.60
C GLN A 577 -34.05 23.53 8.32
N ASP A 578 -35.26 22.97 8.18
CA ASP A 578 -36.51 23.75 8.06
C ASP A 578 -37.52 23.28 9.11
N GLN A 579 -37.51 23.93 10.28
CA GLN A 579 -38.67 24.23 11.16
C GLN A 579 -38.20 24.39 12.61
N THR A 580 -37.95 25.65 12.98
CA THR A 580 -38.05 26.09 14.36
C THR A 580 -39.53 26.37 14.71
N GLN A 581 -39.91 26.00 15.94
CA GLN A 581 -41.12 26.38 16.69
C GLN A 581 -42.47 25.75 16.26
N HIS A 582 -42.92 24.71 16.97
CA HIS A 582 -43.91 24.81 18.05
C HIS A 582 -44.35 23.41 18.55
N ASP A 583 -44.65 23.36 19.85
CA ASP A 583 -45.50 22.40 20.59
C ASP A 583 -44.89 21.06 21.08
N ASP A 584 -44.28 21.18 22.27
CA ASP A 584 -44.70 20.59 23.56
C ASP A 584 -45.29 19.16 23.68
N GLN A 585 -44.65 18.46 24.64
CA GLN A 585 -45.21 17.68 25.75
C GLN A 585 -45.49 16.17 25.64
N ASN A 586 -44.90 15.48 26.63
CA ASN A 586 -45.15 14.14 27.21
C ASN A 586 -44.49 12.97 26.46
N ASP A 587 -43.67 12.10 27.06
CA ASP A 587 -43.51 11.71 28.46
C ASP A 587 -42.05 11.31 28.73
N TYR A 588 -41.44 11.81 29.81
CA TYR A 588 -40.25 11.21 30.40
C TYR A 588 -40.32 11.36 31.92
N ILE A 589 -40.76 10.31 32.62
CA ILE A 589 -40.46 10.11 34.03
C ILE A 589 -39.63 8.83 34.19
N ARG A 590 -38.33 9.10 34.41
CA ARG A 590 -37.38 8.45 35.31
C ARG A 590 -37.36 6.92 35.41
N LEU A 591 -36.23 6.36 34.96
CA LEU A 591 -35.28 5.66 35.83
C LEU A 591 -33.91 6.32 35.62
N HIS A 592 -33.20 6.66 36.70
CA HIS A 592 -31.91 7.35 36.66
C HIS A 592 -30.91 6.60 35.76
N ASP A 593 -30.48 7.26 34.69
CA ASP A 593 -29.66 6.68 33.64
C ASP A 593 -28.19 7.04 33.87
N GLU A 594 -27.37 6.02 34.15
CA GLU A 594 -25.92 6.14 34.27
C GLU A 594 -25.30 6.74 32.99
N GLU A 595 -25.97 6.61 31.84
CA GLU A 595 -25.51 7.12 30.55
C GLU A 595 -25.63 8.64 30.46
N GLY A 596 -26.71 9.23 30.98
CA GLY A 596 -26.88 10.69 31.08
C GLY A 596 -25.89 11.35 32.05
N THR A 597 -25.56 10.67 33.15
CA THR A 597 -24.49 11.10 34.07
C THR A 597 -23.11 11.00 33.41
N ARG A 598 -22.84 9.94 32.64
CA ARG A 598 -21.57 9.77 31.89
C ARG A 598 -21.39 10.81 30.79
N ASP A 599 -22.44 11.16 30.06
CA ASP A 599 -22.39 12.20 29.02
C ASP A 599 -22.21 13.60 29.63
N SER A 600 -22.86 13.86 30.77
CA SER A 600 -22.68 15.10 31.54
C SER A 600 -21.26 15.22 32.11
N LEU A 601 -20.69 14.13 32.63
CA LEU A 601 -19.28 14.07 33.07
C LEU A 601 -18.32 14.27 31.90
N LYS A 602 -18.61 13.68 30.74
CA LYS A 602 -17.79 13.85 29.54
C LYS A 602 -17.82 15.30 29.06
N GLN A 603 -18.98 15.95 29.07
CA GLN A 603 -19.09 17.37 28.74
C GLN A 603 -18.33 18.25 29.75
N LEU A 604 -18.41 17.93 31.04
CA LEU A 604 -17.64 18.60 32.08
C LEU A 604 -16.13 18.44 31.82
N ASN A 605 -15.66 17.23 31.47
CA ASN A 605 -14.26 16.98 31.16
C ASN A 605 -13.75 17.69 29.89
N ASP A 606 -14.57 17.73 28.84
CA ASP A 606 -14.24 18.42 27.59
C ASP A 606 -14.12 19.94 27.83
N ASN A 607 -15.01 20.53 28.63
CA ASN A 607 -14.94 21.94 29.03
C ASN A 607 -13.72 22.23 29.90
N PHE A 608 -13.43 21.38 30.88
CA PHE A 608 -12.27 21.54 31.76
C PHE A 608 -10.96 21.58 30.99
N SER A 609 -10.84 20.73 29.95
CA SER A 609 -9.64 20.67 29.12
C SER A 609 -9.38 21.97 28.36
N LEU A 610 -10.45 22.65 27.89
CA LEU A 610 -10.34 23.96 27.24
C LEU A 610 -9.93 25.05 28.23
N VAL A 611 -10.58 25.09 29.40
CA VAL A 611 -10.25 26.06 30.45
C VAL A 611 -8.80 25.89 30.94
N MET A 612 -8.29 24.66 31.01
CA MET A 612 -6.91 24.41 31.42
C MET A 612 -5.88 24.97 30.43
N MET A 613 -6.18 24.99 29.13
CA MET A 613 -5.30 25.61 28.14
C MET A 613 -5.23 27.12 28.34
N ASP A 614 -6.39 27.78 28.52
CA ASP A 614 -6.47 29.22 28.79
C ASP A 614 -5.73 29.58 30.10
N VAL A 615 -5.86 28.74 31.14
CA VAL A 615 -5.21 28.96 32.44
C VAL A 615 -3.69 28.80 32.36
N GLU A 616 -3.19 27.77 31.66
CA GLU A 616 -1.75 27.56 31.49
C GLU A 616 -1.12 28.73 30.72
N GLU A 617 -1.76 29.18 29.65
CA GLU A 617 -1.33 30.36 28.89
C GLU A 617 -1.32 31.64 29.74
N ALA A 618 -2.34 31.85 30.57
CA ALA A 618 -2.39 33.01 31.48
C ALA A 618 -1.23 33.02 32.50
N PHE A 619 -0.87 31.85 33.04
CA PHE A 619 0.29 31.74 33.93
C PHE A 619 1.62 31.96 33.20
N ASP A 620 1.79 31.41 32.01
CA ASP A 620 3.00 31.59 31.23
C ASP A 620 3.23 33.07 30.90
N ASN A 621 2.18 33.79 30.52
CA ASN A 621 2.23 35.23 30.27
C ASN A 621 2.66 36.02 31.52
N GLU A 622 2.06 35.76 32.68
CA GLU A 622 2.41 36.47 33.92
C GLU A 622 3.80 36.07 34.45
N ILE A 623 4.23 34.81 34.27
CA ILE A 623 5.58 34.35 34.65
C ILE A 623 6.64 34.97 33.74
N GLN A 624 6.34 35.13 32.45
CA GLN A 624 7.22 35.82 31.51
C GLN A 624 7.47 37.26 31.96
N ASP A 625 6.43 37.96 32.41
CA ASP A 625 6.53 39.33 32.93
C ASP A 625 7.14 39.40 34.34
N ASN A 626 6.97 38.34 35.15
CA ASN A 626 7.51 38.23 36.50
C ASN A 626 8.14 36.86 36.77
N PRO A 627 9.40 36.61 36.37
CA PRO A 627 10.04 35.30 36.50
C PRO A 627 10.17 34.78 37.94
N LYS A 628 10.02 35.64 38.95
CA LYS A 628 10.01 35.24 40.37
C LYS A 628 8.67 34.60 40.78
N LEU A 629 7.63 34.71 39.95
CA LEU A 629 6.29 34.19 40.21
C LEU A 629 6.27 32.66 40.28
N LEU A 630 6.97 31.97 39.38
CA LEU A 630 7.09 30.51 39.41
C LEU A 630 7.67 30.01 40.74
N LYS A 631 8.67 30.72 41.27
CA LYS A 631 9.26 30.41 42.60
C LYS A 631 8.27 30.68 43.73
N LYS A 632 7.42 31.71 43.63
CA LYS A 632 6.36 31.98 44.61
C LYS A 632 5.26 30.92 44.58
N ILE A 633 4.81 30.50 43.40
CA ILE A 633 3.80 29.45 43.20
C ILE A 633 4.29 28.12 43.80
N THR A 634 5.49 27.70 43.43
CA THR A 634 6.09 26.45 43.94
C THR A 634 6.31 26.49 45.45
N THR A 635 6.75 27.63 46.01
CA THR A 635 6.88 27.80 47.45
C THR A 635 5.53 27.70 48.15
N TRP A 636 4.50 28.38 47.63
CA TRP A 636 3.16 28.33 48.18
C TRP A 636 2.56 26.93 48.19
N LEU A 637 2.70 26.17 47.10
CA LEU A 637 2.25 24.78 47.02
C LEU A 637 2.97 23.87 48.03
N ARG A 638 4.28 24.05 48.25
CA ARG A 638 5.06 23.22 49.19
C ARG A 638 4.68 23.42 50.66
N TYR A 639 4.17 24.61 51.03
CA TYR A 639 3.81 24.95 52.41
C TYR A 639 2.30 24.93 52.70
N ARG A 640 1.48 24.51 51.73
CA ARG A 640 0.05 24.31 51.92
C ARG A 640 -0.21 23.14 52.86
N GLU A 641 -1.07 23.36 53.86
CA GLU A 641 -1.33 22.39 54.93
C GLU A 641 -2.03 21.12 54.40
N ASP A 642 -2.92 21.28 53.42
CA ASP A 642 -3.60 20.20 52.70
C ASP A 642 -2.65 19.37 51.81
N LEU A 643 -1.50 19.93 51.40
CA LEU A 643 -0.52 19.22 50.59
C LEU A 643 0.58 18.53 51.41
N LYS A 644 0.60 18.71 52.73
CA LYS A 644 1.63 18.20 53.64
C LYS A 644 1.83 16.68 53.56
N TYR A 645 0.80 15.93 53.19
CA TYR A 645 0.84 14.46 53.09
C TYR A 645 1.13 13.95 51.67
N HIS A 646 1.29 14.83 50.67
CA HIS A 646 1.61 14.47 49.29
C HIS A 646 3.13 14.57 49.02
N ALA A 647 3.91 13.72 49.68
CA ALA A 647 5.38 13.76 49.66
C ALA A 647 5.96 13.69 48.23
N ASP A 648 5.38 12.88 47.34
CA ASP A 648 5.83 12.71 45.96
C ASP A 648 5.55 13.96 45.09
N THR A 649 4.40 14.60 45.29
CA THR A 649 4.08 15.89 44.65
C THR A 649 5.05 16.97 45.12
N ILE A 650 5.32 17.06 46.42
CA ILE A 650 6.28 18.03 46.99
C ILE A 650 7.70 17.77 46.48
N ALA A 651 8.11 16.50 46.37
CA ALA A 651 9.41 16.12 45.83
C ALA A 651 9.56 16.56 44.35
N THR A 652 8.53 16.33 43.53
CA THR A 652 8.51 16.74 42.12
C THR A 652 8.57 18.27 41.99
N LEU A 653 7.84 19.00 42.84
CA LEU A 653 7.87 20.46 42.87
C LEU A 653 9.26 21.05 43.15
N ASN A 654 10.23 20.29 43.67
CA ASN A 654 11.60 20.76 43.90
C ASN A 654 12.41 20.95 42.61
N ASN A 655 12.02 20.29 41.51
CA ASN A 655 12.81 20.21 40.28
C ASN A 655 12.08 20.77 39.03
N VAL A 656 11.09 21.64 39.23
CA VAL A 656 10.30 22.23 38.12
C VAL A 656 10.98 23.48 37.53
N SER A 657 10.86 23.68 36.22
CA SER A 657 11.41 24.84 35.50
C SER A 657 10.36 25.66 34.76
N THR A 658 9.15 25.13 34.55
CA THR A 658 8.03 25.79 33.87
C THR A 658 6.72 25.67 34.67
N ILE A 659 5.69 26.44 34.30
CA ILE A 659 4.36 26.24 34.89
C ILE A 659 3.75 24.90 34.47
N GLY A 660 4.00 24.44 33.24
CA GLY A 660 3.58 23.12 32.77
C GLY A 660 4.13 21.98 33.65
N ASP A 661 5.37 22.09 34.12
CA ASP A 661 5.94 21.14 35.09
C ASP A 661 5.22 21.19 36.44
N VAL A 662 4.85 22.40 36.90
CA VAL A 662 4.07 22.58 38.14
C VAL A 662 2.70 21.93 38.00
N LEU A 663 1.95 22.24 36.93
CA LEU A 663 0.62 21.68 36.65
C LEU A 663 0.68 20.17 36.50
N THR A 664 1.74 19.63 35.90
CA THR A 664 1.99 18.19 35.80
C THR A 664 2.25 17.58 37.17
N ALA A 665 3.07 18.24 38.02
CA ALA A 665 3.36 17.76 39.36
C ALA A 665 2.13 17.71 40.27
N ILE A 666 1.26 18.72 40.18
CA ILE A 666 0.02 18.80 40.97
C ILE A 666 -1.19 18.15 40.28
N ARG A 667 -1.03 17.53 39.11
CA ARG A 667 -2.10 16.86 38.37
C ARG A 667 -2.91 15.83 39.19
N PRO A 668 -2.33 15.07 40.14
CA PRO A 668 -3.11 14.17 40.98
C PRO A 668 -4.07 14.86 41.96
N LEU A 669 -3.96 16.18 42.14
CA LEU A 669 -4.69 16.96 43.15
C LEU A 669 -5.89 17.71 42.58
N PHE A 670 -6.15 17.59 41.28
CA PHE A 670 -7.30 18.21 40.64
C PHE A 670 -7.74 17.40 39.41
N ASP A 671 -9.02 17.46 39.09
CA ASP A 671 -9.59 16.93 37.86
C ASP A 671 -10.77 17.79 37.38
N CYS A 672 -11.56 17.30 36.43
CA CYS A 672 -12.70 18.04 35.89
C CYS A 672 -13.88 18.16 36.86
N THR A 673 -13.89 17.38 37.95
CA THR A 673 -14.92 17.37 39.00
C THR A 673 -14.50 18.11 40.27
N ASP A 674 -13.20 18.22 40.54
CA ASP A 674 -12.64 19.07 41.60
C ASP A 674 -11.40 19.84 41.12
N CYS A 675 -11.57 21.15 40.91
CA CYS A 675 -10.50 22.06 40.51
C CYS A 675 -10.29 23.21 41.51
N ALA A 676 -10.71 23.06 42.78
CA ALA A 676 -10.62 24.12 43.79
C ALA A 676 -9.19 24.61 44.02
N LEU A 677 -8.21 23.71 43.97
CA LEU A 677 -6.79 24.05 44.12
C LEU A 677 -6.33 25.03 43.03
N LEU A 678 -6.75 24.78 41.78
CA LEU A 678 -6.42 25.63 40.64
C LEU A 678 -7.09 27.00 40.73
N VAL A 679 -8.37 27.06 41.12
CA VAL A 679 -9.08 28.34 41.33
C VAL A 679 -8.34 29.22 42.34
N ASN A 680 -7.96 28.65 43.50
CA ASN A 680 -7.19 29.36 44.52
C ASN A 680 -5.83 29.84 43.98
N MET A 681 -5.16 29.00 43.19
CA MET A 681 -3.87 29.34 42.59
C MET A 681 -4.02 30.51 41.60
N CYS A 682 -5.04 30.49 40.74
CA CYS A 682 -5.28 31.55 39.77
C CYS A 682 -5.64 32.88 40.46
N GLN A 683 -6.55 32.87 41.44
CA GLN A 683 -6.93 34.06 42.22
C GLN A 683 -5.73 34.71 42.92
N GLN A 684 -4.79 33.90 43.41
CA GLN A 684 -3.65 34.39 44.17
C GLN A 684 -2.51 34.91 43.31
N PHE A 685 -2.26 34.30 42.14
CA PHE A 685 -1.03 34.52 41.37
C PHE A 685 -1.24 35.17 40.01
N ILE A 686 -2.43 35.07 39.43
CA ILE A 686 -2.83 35.75 38.18
C ILE A 686 -4.15 36.51 38.34
N PRO A 687 -4.33 37.38 39.37
CA PRO A 687 -5.60 38.08 39.62
C PRO A 687 -6.01 39.05 38.49
N ASN A 688 -5.09 39.36 37.57
CA ASN A 688 -5.34 40.22 36.42
C ASN A 688 -5.97 39.47 35.24
N ALA A 689 -5.84 38.14 35.19
CA ALA A 689 -6.45 37.25 34.21
C ALA A 689 -7.93 36.99 34.54
N LYS A 690 -8.72 38.07 34.59
CA LYS A 690 -10.10 38.04 35.10
C LYS A 690 -11.02 37.11 34.29
N GLU A 691 -10.80 37.02 32.99
CA GLU A 691 -11.64 36.20 32.11
C GLU A 691 -11.35 34.71 32.33
N GLU A 692 -10.08 34.33 32.40
CA GLU A 692 -9.60 32.96 32.58
C GLU A 692 -9.94 32.45 33.99
N VAL A 693 -9.75 33.28 35.01
CA VAL A 693 -10.16 32.98 36.40
C VAL A 693 -11.68 32.79 36.46
N SER A 694 -12.47 33.66 35.81
CA SER A 694 -13.94 33.56 35.82
C SER A 694 -14.44 32.31 35.07
N LYS A 695 -13.79 31.91 33.96
CA LYS A 695 -14.09 30.66 33.25
C LYS A 695 -13.85 29.45 34.15
N LEU A 696 -12.73 29.43 34.89
CA LEU A 696 -12.40 28.33 35.81
C LEU A 696 -13.33 28.29 37.03
N GLU A 697 -13.72 29.44 37.58
CA GLU A 697 -14.71 29.53 38.66
C GLU A 697 -16.09 29.03 38.21
N SER A 698 -16.53 29.42 37.01
CA SER A 698 -17.78 28.97 36.41
C SER A 698 -17.77 27.45 36.18
N HIS A 699 -16.65 26.90 35.72
CA HIS A 699 -16.45 25.46 35.61
C HIS A 699 -16.53 24.77 36.97
N HIS A 700 -15.88 25.33 37.99
CA HIS A 700 -15.86 24.79 39.36
C HIS A 700 -17.25 24.73 39.99
N GLU A 701 -18.07 25.77 39.84
CA GLU A 701 -19.45 25.76 40.34
C GLU A 701 -20.32 24.74 39.59
N ARG A 702 -20.16 24.63 38.27
CA ARG A 702 -20.86 23.61 37.48
C ARG A 702 -20.44 22.18 37.87
N ALA A 703 -19.16 21.99 38.20
CA ALA A 703 -18.65 20.71 38.70
C ALA A 703 -19.25 20.36 40.07
N LYS A 704 -19.40 21.33 40.98
CA LYS A 704 -20.10 21.13 42.26
C LYS A 704 -21.58 20.76 42.08
N GLU A 705 -22.29 21.48 41.21
CA GLU A 705 -23.69 21.17 40.89
C GLU A 705 -23.83 19.76 40.32
N PHE A 706 -22.93 19.38 39.42
CA PHE A 706 -22.86 18.02 38.88
C PHE A 706 -22.66 16.98 39.98
N CYS A 707 -21.66 17.16 40.86
CA CYS A 707 -21.39 16.25 41.97
C CYS A 707 -22.56 16.17 42.97
N GLN A 708 -23.22 17.28 43.29
CA GLN A 708 -24.41 17.32 44.17
C GLN A 708 -25.64 16.66 43.55
N SER A 709 -25.76 16.68 42.22
CA SER A 709 -26.88 16.04 41.50
C SER A 709 -26.69 14.52 41.31
N THR A 710 -25.48 14.02 41.55
CA THR A 710 -25.06 12.62 41.31
C THR A 710 -24.69 11.87 42.59
N THR A 711 -24.69 12.55 43.74
CA THR A 711 -24.67 11.97 45.09
C THR A 711 -26.07 11.92 45.67
#